data_AF-A0A8C6VQM0-F1
#
_entry.id   AF-A0A8C6VQM0-F1
#
_cell.length_a   1.000
_cell.length_b   1.000
_cell.length_c   1.000
_cell.angle_alpha   90.00
_cell.angle_beta   90.00
_cell.angle_gamma   90.00
#
_symmetry.space_group_name_H-M   'P 1'
#
loop_
_entity.id
_entity.type
_entity.pdbx_description
1 polymer ?
#
loop_
_entity_poly.entity_id
_entity_poly.type
_entity_poly.pdbx_seq_one_letter_code
_entity_poly.pdbx_strand_id
1 'polypeptide(L)'
;MPEAKKGEGHKTSGQDWNLKLLVAFIVLLKRCSSMRQLKVLAMGSRGGESWTATVDAFRGSPTAFLLSRGAADTFAADLWNELRSEKLGEAIKLSILSLFLDYPTLLCPDAKTGREAAASFLSLFARLGLSPKHVGLRCSLLFAAETVLVATDSLAEDCQTSHELLSVLLHLVSDPNDSRGGVAERPIRAAACECLRELESCYSGFLLHRLEILRSLQQQEVSSVHQGYTLLYGMALRNAIFLLARNGQGCLGDLLASNGELVWEATKEVGKLSPAALDQLVLLPSAADLKELKLVLSALLESSYLLTSVAQSHLLCHLAQAVSVVRTQSPAIFKAQLARLFGTASVTLEHALLQLKSLFTDSLFTAEDESFLLRHLVGLAQHPALPDTVKLFHLDCLLHFPENRPLVSGTDERLPVLLTPRATSGLFPGFFQDQGTVLARMNLLCLVCVENEGPSAERGAGYLLEHVLALGGLVARDGGLDATRLFFQAAFIFAQYFGSQAQPMAELTRCLLDLYRHNCTLAPNIINLLDETWKRLEESSWARTLAQALQEFVVSVPLQEDDLSWHLKILARLAKEKEVPQASTMHFLARLVASGKLGDWRSGQILLSICRNLMVLHPSPPLSQLAALLHAISLNHTDVDVQDRAGLYYTLLTNLSGEKLRSVLVPEGLVKTRSLSSSIVADSESFVAALTVHPVDPAPLKLQRVEITGDAPAVPPATQEVDGYCQWLLADRSPSRLSLAYRLVPAGPGTPPYDLLLCVVLRFTCTSQHYEPVPELCIPCLSAHRPSPTVRLTLRPHCPYPTRLHVSALYTTQDGLTHWSQLENLDVAFPDLFLPLPVPAWLSEKRRQLFDALWRRLHPNAKEAHAESLMVWPLPPRSLEGLVRDPFGRYILAEEGNEYRIALTLPPRDHILLQVQSVDDAARVSIRTDNWKLLPSLNHYLQSLVKAS
;
A
#
# COMPACT_ATOMS: atom_id res chain seq x y z
N MET A 1 32.77 26.55 36.72
CA MET A 1 33.47 27.30 35.64
C MET A 1 34.95 26.98 35.70
N PRO A 2 35.72 27.04 34.59
CA PRO A 2 35.36 27.20 33.16
C PRO A 2 35.64 25.87 32.38
N GLU A 3 35.65 25.72 31.05
CA GLU A 3 34.80 26.19 29.92
C GLU A 3 34.94 25.16 28.75
N ALA A 4 33.85 24.73 28.11
CA ALA A 4 33.20 25.29 26.91
C ALA A 4 33.97 25.19 25.58
N LYS A 5 33.37 24.48 24.60
CA LYS A 5 33.40 24.86 23.17
C LYS A 5 32.13 24.39 22.45
N LYS A 6 31.68 25.18 21.46
CA LYS A 6 30.40 25.09 20.73
C LYS A 6 30.59 24.57 19.28
N GLY A 7 29.48 24.17 18.67
CA GLY A 7 29.29 24.13 17.20
C GLY A 7 29.14 22.71 16.64
N GLU A 8 28.20 22.39 15.75
CA GLU A 8 27.12 23.17 15.14
C GLU A 8 25.90 22.26 14.91
N GLY A 9 24.70 22.84 14.75
CA GLY A 9 23.47 22.08 14.53
C GLY A 9 22.93 22.21 13.11
N HIS A 10 22.66 21.09 12.45
CA HIS A 10 21.76 21.03 11.29
C HIS A 10 20.42 20.41 11.72
N LYS A 11 19.37 21.23 11.79
CA LYS A 11 17.98 20.75 11.85
C LYS A 11 17.58 20.23 10.47
N THR A 12 17.26 18.95 10.35
CA THR A 12 16.57 18.40 9.18
C THR A 12 15.05 18.53 9.35
N SER A 13 14.39 19.16 8.39
CA SER A 13 12.98 19.60 8.38
C SER A 13 11.96 18.47 8.16
N GLY A 14 12.15 17.32 8.82
CA GLY A 14 11.34 16.09 8.59
C GLY A 14 10.14 15.88 9.51
N GLN A 15 9.97 16.66 10.59
CA GLN A 15 8.94 16.37 11.61
C GLN A 15 7.55 16.97 11.32
N ASP A 16 7.46 18.13 10.65
CA ASP A 16 6.16 18.81 10.43
C ASP A 16 5.24 18.09 9.43
N TRP A 17 5.81 17.34 8.48
CA TRP A 17 5.04 16.56 7.50
C TRP A 17 4.30 15.37 8.12
N ASN A 18 4.87 14.75 9.16
CA ASN A 18 4.24 13.62 9.85
C ASN A 18 3.04 14.04 10.69
N LEU A 19 3.03 15.24 11.27
CA LEU A 19 1.89 15.72 12.07
C LEU A 19 0.64 15.95 11.21
N LYS A 20 0.78 16.57 10.02
CA LYS A 20 -0.34 16.81 9.09
C LYS A 20 -0.93 15.51 8.56
N LEU A 21 -0.07 14.53 8.23
CA LEU A 21 -0.50 13.17 7.86
C LEU A 21 -1.20 12.45 9.02
N LEU A 22 -0.71 12.56 10.25
CA LEU A 22 -1.33 11.92 11.42
C LEU A 22 -2.72 12.49 11.73
N VAL A 23 -2.89 13.82 11.67
CA VAL A 23 -4.20 14.47 11.86
C VAL A 23 -5.17 14.06 10.74
N ALA A 24 -4.75 14.08 9.47
CA ALA A 24 -5.56 13.60 8.36
C ALA A 24 -5.95 12.13 8.52
N PHE A 25 -5.03 11.26 8.95
CA PHE A 25 -5.27 9.83 9.15
C PHE A 25 -6.23 9.54 10.32
N ILE A 26 -6.16 10.31 11.40
CA ILE A 26 -7.10 10.23 12.54
C ILE A 26 -8.50 10.70 12.11
N VAL A 27 -8.61 11.81 11.38
CA VAL A 27 -9.88 12.32 10.82
C VAL A 27 -10.50 11.31 9.85
N LEU A 28 -9.68 10.68 8.99
CA LEU A 28 -10.08 9.62 8.06
C LEU A 28 -10.60 8.37 8.76
N LEU A 29 -9.87 7.86 9.77
CA LEU A 29 -10.27 6.66 10.52
C LEU A 29 -11.62 6.85 11.24
N LYS A 30 -11.83 8.02 11.87
CA LYS A 30 -13.12 8.33 12.51
C LYS A 30 -14.27 8.42 11.50
N ARG A 31 -14.08 9.07 10.35
CA ARG A 31 -15.15 9.27 9.36
C ARG A 31 -15.45 8.00 8.54
N CYS A 32 -14.44 7.16 8.30
CA CYS A 32 -14.61 5.85 7.68
C CYS A 32 -15.49 4.89 8.50
N SER A 33 -15.55 4.99 9.83
CA SER A 33 -16.43 4.13 10.63
C SER A 33 -17.90 4.53 10.48
N SER A 34 -18.20 5.83 10.46
CA SER A 34 -19.56 6.37 10.31
C SER A 34 -20.11 6.23 8.88
N MET A 35 -19.30 6.51 7.85
CA MET A 35 -19.75 6.41 6.45
C MET A 35 -19.94 4.97 5.94
N ARG A 36 -19.45 3.93 6.64
CA ARG A 36 -19.64 2.52 6.23
C ARG A 36 -21.11 2.08 6.20
N GLN A 37 -22.03 2.81 6.82
CA GLN A 37 -23.47 2.53 6.75
C GLN A 37 -24.16 3.03 5.46
N LEU A 38 -23.49 3.82 4.61
CA LEU A 38 -24.05 4.41 3.38
C LEU A 38 -23.41 3.85 2.09
N LYS A 39 -23.25 2.53 2.03
CA LYS A 39 -22.77 1.83 0.82
C LYS A 39 -23.93 1.48 -0.13
N VAL A 40 -24.49 2.49 -0.79
CA VAL A 40 -25.52 2.30 -1.84
C VAL A 40 -24.85 1.97 -3.17
N LEU A 41 -25.07 0.75 -3.66
CA LEU A 41 -24.77 0.36 -5.04
C LEU A 41 -25.65 1.14 -6.02
N ALA A 42 -25.05 1.97 -6.86
CA ALA A 42 -25.76 2.71 -7.91
C ALA A 42 -25.29 2.26 -9.30
N MET A 43 -26.12 1.48 -10.01
CA MET A 43 -25.94 1.22 -11.44
C MET A 43 -26.55 2.34 -12.28
N GLY A 44 -25.74 2.91 -13.18
CA GLY A 44 -26.13 3.28 -14.54
C GLY A 44 -27.07 4.48 -14.80
N SER A 45 -26.53 5.51 -15.45
CA SER A 45 -27.14 6.10 -16.66
C SER A 45 -26.09 6.86 -17.49
N ARG A 46 -26.34 7.04 -18.79
CA ARG A 46 -25.38 7.56 -19.80
C ARG A 46 -25.44 9.08 -19.94
N GLY A 47 -24.29 9.72 -20.18
CA GLY A 47 -24.20 11.06 -20.79
C GLY A 47 -22.98 11.86 -20.35
N GLY A 48 -22.14 12.30 -21.30
CA GLY A 48 -20.89 13.02 -21.01
C GLY A 48 -19.78 12.11 -20.47
N GLU A 49 -18.61 12.69 -20.16
CA GLU A 49 -17.55 11.97 -19.45
C GLU A 49 -18.09 11.39 -18.14
N SER A 50 -17.86 10.08 -17.94
CA SER A 50 -18.31 9.41 -16.73
C SER A 50 -17.50 9.92 -15.54
N TRP A 51 -18.02 10.93 -14.84
CA TRP A 51 -17.42 11.45 -13.61
C TRP A 51 -17.19 10.35 -12.56
N THR A 52 -17.99 9.27 -12.57
CA THR A 52 -17.72 8.08 -11.73
C THR A 52 -16.40 7.41 -12.14
N ALA A 53 -16.17 7.15 -13.43
CA ALA A 53 -14.89 6.61 -13.91
C ALA A 53 -13.70 7.57 -13.64
N THR A 54 -13.92 8.89 -13.70
CA THR A 54 -12.92 9.89 -13.33
C THR A 54 -12.56 9.84 -11.84
N VAL A 55 -13.56 9.73 -10.95
CA VAL A 55 -13.38 9.59 -9.51
C VAL A 55 -12.69 8.26 -9.16
N ASP A 56 -13.06 7.17 -9.82
CA ASP A 56 -12.45 5.86 -9.62
C ASP A 56 -10.98 5.81 -10.11
N ALA A 57 -10.68 6.44 -11.26
CA ALA A 57 -9.31 6.58 -11.76
C ALA A 57 -8.43 7.43 -10.83
N PHE A 58 -8.98 8.52 -10.27
CA PHE A 58 -8.28 9.31 -9.25
C PHE A 58 -8.00 8.47 -8.00
N ARG A 59 -8.99 7.73 -7.47
CA ARG A 59 -8.82 6.85 -6.29
C ARG A 59 -7.79 5.74 -6.50
N GLY A 60 -7.67 5.20 -7.71
CA GLY A 60 -6.68 4.17 -8.03
C GLY A 60 -5.23 4.67 -7.96
N SER A 61 -4.97 5.93 -8.34
CA SER A 61 -3.63 6.52 -8.27
C SER A 61 -3.66 8.06 -8.26
N PRO A 62 -3.92 8.72 -7.11
CA PRO A 62 -4.21 10.16 -7.07
C PRO A 62 -3.10 11.05 -7.64
N THR A 63 -1.85 10.74 -7.29
CA THR A 63 -0.66 11.51 -7.74
C THR A 63 -0.37 11.32 -9.23
N ALA A 64 -0.45 10.09 -9.73
CA ALA A 64 -0.25 9.79 -11.15
C ALA A 64 -1.38 10.38 -12.02
N PHE A 65 -2.62 10.35 -11.53
CA PHE A 65 -3.76 10.95 -12.20
C PHE A 65 -3.58 12.46 -12.38
N LEU A 66 -3.20 13.20 -11.33
CA LEU A 66 -2.95 14.64 -11.42
C LEU A 66 -1.82 14.95 -12.40
N LEU A 67 -0.68 14.25 -12.29
CA LEU A 67 0.45 14.39 -13.23
C LEU A 67 0.06 14.13 -14.70
N SER A 68 -0.95 13.31 -14.96
CA SER A 68 -1.46 13.05 -16.32
C SER A 68 -2.38 14.14 -16.88
N ARG A 69 -3.06 14.91 -16.02
CA ARG A 69 -4.12 15.86 -16.39
C ARG A 69 -3.69 17.33 -16.37
N GLY A 70 -2.63 17.67 -15.62
CA GLY A 70 -2.11 19.04 -15.49
C GLY A 70 -1.88 19.44 -14.03
N ALA A 71 -1.63 20.73 -13.77
CA ALA A 71 -1.48 21.22 -12.40
C ALA A 71 -2.74 20.92 -11.56
N ALA A 72 -2.56 20.61 -10.27
CA ALA A 72 -3.66 20.23 -9.38
C ALA A 72 -4.81 21.25 -9.37
N ASP A 73 -4.48 22.54 -9.48
CA ASP A 73 -5.40 23.68 -9.52
C ASP A 73 -6.45 23.62 -10.64
N THR A 74 -6.16 22.97 -11.78
CA THR A 74 -7.12 22.88 -12.89
C THR A 74 -8.17 21.80 -12.65
N PHE A 75 -7.74 20.59 -12.26
CA PHE A 75 -8.67 19.52 -11.87
C PHE A 75 -9.48 19.92 -10.63
N ALA A 76 -8.88 20.70 -9.73
CA ALA A 76 -9.58 21.39 -8.68
C ALA A 76 -10.71 22.28 -9.26
N ALA A 77 -10.39 23.33 -10.02
CA ALA A 77 -11.39 24.24 -10.58
C ALA A 77 -12.56 23.51 -11.32
N ASP A 78 -12.26 22.43 -12.05
CA ASP A 78 -13.26 21.59 -12.72
C ASP A 78 -14.25 20.93 -11.72
N LEU A 79 -13.74 20.28 -10.67
CA LEU A 79 -14.58 19.69 -9.60
C LEU A 79 -15.44 20.76 -8.90
N TRP A 80 -14.93 21.99 -8.71
CA TRP A 80 -15.67 23.08 -8.06
C TRP A 80 -16.82 23.57 -8.96
N ASN A 81 -16.59 23.61 -10.28
CA ASN A 81 -17.60 23.99 -11.27
C ASN A 81 -18.72 22.94 -11.35
N GLU A 82 -18.39 21.65 -11.31
CA GLU A 82 -19.40 20.59 -11.37
C GLU A 82 -20.21 20.40 -10.08
N LEU A 83 -19.63 20.66 -8.91
CA LEU A 83 -20.42 20.74 -7.66
C LEU A 83 -21.49 21.84 -7.74
N ARG A 84 -21.21 22.95 -8.45
CA ARG A 84 -22.16 24.04 -8.71
C ARG A 84 -23.16 23.73 -9.84
N SER A 85 -22.92 22.74 -10.70
CA SER A 85 -23.78 22.46 -11.84
C SER A 85 -25.08 21.76 -11.41
N GLU A 86 -26.24 22.25 -11.84
CA GLU A 86 -27.54 21.62 -11.51
C GLU A 86 -27.81 20.32 -12.31
N LYS A 87 -26.96 20.04 -13.31
CA LYS A 87 -27.09 18.90 -14.22
C LYS A 87 -26.55 17.59 -13.63
N LEU A 88 -25.69 17.67 -12.61
CA LEU A 88 -25.02 16.51 -12.01
C LEU A 88 -25.90 15.88 -10.91
N GLY A 89 -26.09 14.56 -10.96
CA GLY A 89 -26.85 13.82 -9.95
C GLY A 89 -26.19 13.83 -8.56
N GLU A 90 -27.00 13.83 -7.50
CA GLU A 90 -26.55 13.95 -6.09
C GLU A 90 -25.48 12.90 -5.71
N ALA A 91 -25.63 11.65 -6.17
CA ALA A 91 -24.66 10.57 -5.91
C ALA A 91 -23.26 10.88 -6.46
N ILE A 92 -23.16 11.56 -7.60
CA ILE A 92 -21.87 11.97 -8.18
C ILE A 92 -21.30 13.15 -7.38
N LYS A 93 -22.14 14.11 -6.95
CA LYS A 93 -21.70 15.21 -6.07
C LYS A 93 -21.17 14.71 -4.73
N LEU A 94 -21.82 13.72 -4.12
CA LEU A 94 -21.33 13.04 -2.91
C LEU A 94 -20.00 12.32 -3.17
N SER A 95 -19.86 11.66 -4.33
CA SER A 95 -18.61 11.00 -4.73
C SER A 95 -17.47 12.01 -4.91
N ILE A 96 -17.73 13.18 -5.50
CA ILE A 96 -16.77 14.29 -5.61
C ILE A 96 -16.40 14.82 -4.23
N LEU A 97 -17.37 15.12 -3.35
CA LEU A 97 -17.09 15.60 -1.99
C LEU A 97 -16.28 14.60 -1.17
N SER A 98 -16.45 13.29 -1.39
CA SER A 98 -15.63 12.28 -0.73
C SER A 98 -14.14 12.38 -1.09
N LEU A 99 -13.77 12.86 -2.29
CA LEU A 99 -12.36 13.08 -2.63
C LEU A 99 -11.70 14.19 -1.80
N PHE A 100 -12.46 15.21 -1.37
CA PHE A 100 -11.96 16.24 -0.45
C PHE A 100 -11.85 15.77 1.00
N LEU A 101 -12.62 14.76 1.38
CA LEU A 101 -12.50 14.11 2.68
C LEU A 101 -11.31 13.13 2.69
N ASP A 102 -11.10 12.42 1.57
CA ASP A 102 -10.05 11.40 1.41
C ASP A 102 -8.67 12.02 1.14
N TYR A 103 -8.59 13.12 0.35
CA TYR A 103 -7.34 13.72 -0.12
C TYR A 103 -7.31 15.27 -0.05
N PRO A 104 -7.65 15.91 1.10
CA PRO A 104 -7.78 17.37 1.20
C PRO A 104 -6.49 18.12 0.84
N THR A 105 -5.33 17.65 1.30
CA THR A 105 -4.03 18.30 1.08
C THR A 105 -3.48 18.10 -0.34
N LEU A 106 -4.02 17.15 -1.11
CA LEU A 106 -3.62 16.90 -2.50
C LEU A 106 -4.45 17.74 -3.47
N LEU A 107 -5.73 18.00 -3.14
CA LEU A 107 -6.63 18.84 -3.93
C LEU A 107 -6.52 20.33 -3.55
N CYS A 108 -6.20 20.64 -2.29
CA CYS A 108 -5.98 21.98 -1.77
C CYS A 108 -4.58 22.05 -1.14
N PRO A 109 -3.51 22.28 -1.93
CA PRO A 109 -2.14 22.28 -1.40
C PRO A 109 -1.87 23.47 -0.47
N ASP A 110 -2.51 24.61 -0.71
CA ASP A 110 -2.28 25.86 0.02
C ASP A 110 -3.46 26.28 0.89
N ALA A 111 -3.18 26.90 2.04
CA ALA A 111 -4.18 27.53 2.91
C ALA A 111 -5.06 28.60 2.22
N LYS A 112 -4.62 29.15 1.08
CA LYS A 112 -5.48 29.99 0.22
C LYS A 112 -6.54 29.15 -0.51
N THR A 113 -6.10 28.11 -1.24
CA THR A 113 -7.00 27.19 -1.96
C THR A 113 -7.99 26.50 -1.02
N GLY A 114 -7.55 26.14 0.20
CA GLY A 114 -8.40 25.56 1.24
C GLY A 114 -9.54 26.49 1.67
N ARG A 115 -9.25 27.78 1.92
CA ARG A 115 -10.27 28.79 2.27
C ARG A 115 -11.25 29.03 1.12
N GLU A 116 -10.76 29.12 -0.12
CA GLU A 116 -11.61 29.33 -1.30
C GLU A 116 -12.54 28.13 -1.58
N ALA A 117 -12.06 26.90 -1.34
CA ALA A 117 -12.87 25.68 -1.39
C ALA A 117 -13.91 25.64 -0.26
N ALA A 118 -13.53 25.92 0.98
CA ALA A 118 -14.45 25.94 2.12
C ALA A 118 -15.55 27.02 1.96
N ALA A 119 -15.19 28.23 1.53
CA ALA A 119 -16.16 29.30 1.21
C ALA A 119 -17.09 28.88 0.06
N SER A 120 -16.56 28.18 -0.96
CA SER A 120 -17.38 27.61 -2.04
C SER A 120 -18.40 26.60 -1.50
N PHE A 121 -18.01 25.71 -0.59
CA PHE A 121 -18.92 24.73 0.03
C PHE A 121 -19.97 25.38 0.93
N LEU A 122 -19.61 26.38 1.73
CA LEU A 122 -20.57 27.16 2.54
C LEU A 122 -21.58 27.91 1.64
N SER A 123 -21.12 28.50 0.53
CA SER A 123 -22.00 29.15 -0.45
C SER A 123 -22.96 28.17 -1.15
N LEU A 124 -22.58 26.89 -1.28
CA LEU A 124 -23.44 25.83 -1.80
C LEU A 124 -24.44 25.38 -0.73
N PHE A 125 -23.98 25.19 0.51
CA PHE A 125 -24.83 24.85 1.65
C PHE A 125 -25.94 25.90 1.88
N ALA A 126 -25.62 27.19 1.78
CA ALA A 126 -26.57 28.29 1.92
C ALA A 126 -27.60 28.36 0.76
N ARG A 127 -27.20 27.98 -0.47
CA ARG A 127 -28.09 27.98 -1.65
C ARG A 127 -29.00 26.76 -1.74
N LEU A 128 -28.59 25.61 -1.21
CA LEU A 128 -29.43 24.42 -1.18
C LEU A 128 -30.62 24.64 -0.24
N GLY A 129 -31.81 24.25 -0.68
CA GLY A 129 -33.01 24.30 0.15
C GLY A 129 -33.04 23.20 1.22
N LEU A 130 -33.98 23.32 2.16
CA LEU A 130 -34.31 22.27 3.12
C LEU A 130 -35.25 21.26 2.46
N SER A 131 -34.69 20.15 1.97
CA SER A 131 -35.46 19.09 1.33
C SER A 131 -34.78 17.74 1.58
N PRO A 132 -35.52 16.63 1.74
CA PRO A 132 -34.96 15.34 2.14
C PRO A 132 -33.91 14.77 1.16
N LYS A 133 -33.94 15.16 -0.12
CA LYS A 133 -32.94 14.78 -1.13
C LYS A 133 -31.58 15.40 -0.82
N HIS A 134 -31.55 16.73 -0.70
CA HIS A 134 -30.33 17.50 -0.43
C HIS A 134 -29.74 17.30 0.98
N VAL A 135 -30.43 16.66 1.93
CA VAL A 135 -29.94 16.48 3.31
C VAL A 135 -28.56 15.82 3.35
N GLY A 136 -28.36 14.71 2.63
CA GLY A 136 -27.05 14.03 2.59
C GLY A 136 -25.95 14.92 2.03
N LEU A 137 -26.25 15.65 0.96
CA LEU A 137 -25.33 16.61 0.34
C LEU A 137 -24.96 17.75 1.28
N ARG A 138 -25.92 18.27 2.06
CA ARG A 138 -25.69 19.32 3.06
C ARG A 138 -24.78 18.85 4.20
N CYS A 139 -24.97 17.64 4.71
CA CYS A 139 -24.07 17.07 5.71
C CYS A 139 -22.64 16.91 5.15
N SER A 140 -22.49 16.35 3.94
CA SER A 140 -21.18 16.20 3.29
C SER A 140 -20.50 17.54 2.99
N LEU A 141 -21.25 18.61 2.69
CA LEU A 141 -20.69 19.95 2.49
C LEU A 141 -20.13 20.55 3.78
N LEU A 142 -20.81 20.40 4.92
CA LEU A 142 -20.28 20.83 6.23
C LEU A 142 -19.01 20.06 6.58
N PHE A 143 -19.04 18.73 6.44
CA PHE A 143 -17.89 17.86 6.68
C PHE A 143 -16.69 18.21 5.79
N ALA A 144 -16.91 18.50 4.50
CA ALA A 144 -15.84 18.88 3.57
C ALA A 144 -15.27 20.28 3.87
N ALA A 145 -16.12 21.26 4.18
CA ALA A 145 -15.68 22.61 4.54
C ALA A 145 -14.78 22.60 5.79
N GLU A 146 -15.20 21.89 6.84
CA GLU A 146 -14.42 21.73 8.07
C GLU A 146 -13.11 20.97 7.83
N THR A 147 -13.14 19.79 7.19
CA THR A 147 -11.92 18.99 6.94
C THR A 147 -10.91 19.73 6.07
N VAL A 148 -11.35 20.48 5.06
CA VAL A 148 -10.42 21.28 4.24
C VAL A 148 -9.79 22.41 5.05
N LEU A 149 -10.55 23.12 5.90
CA LEU A 149 -9.97 24.18 6.76
C LEU A 149 -8.95 23.62 7.77
N VAL A 150 -9.26 22.49 8.41
CA VAL A 150 -8.37 21.83 9.38
C VAL A 150 -7.12 21.26 8.68
N ALA A 151 -7.28 20.50 7.60
CA ALA A 151 -6.16 19.83 6.93
C ALA A 151 -5.20 20.79 6.20
N THR A 152 -5.70 21.96 5.76
CA THR A 152 -4.87 23.04 5.17
C THR A 152 -4.31 24.02 6.20
N ASP A 153 -4.59 23.81 7.50
CA ASP A 153 -4.15 24.68 8.60
C ASP A 153 -4.59 26.15 8.41
N SER A 154 -5.84 26.33 7.92
CA SER A 154 -6.41 27.64 7.58
C SER A 154 -7.54 28.10 8.51
N LEU A 155 -7.75 27.36 9.61
CA LEU A 155 -8.64 27.73 10.70
C LEU A 155 -7.94 28.72 11.66
N ALA A 156 -8.06 30.02 11.35
CA ALA A 156 -7.50 31.10 12.16
C ALA A 156 -8.58 32.13 12.56
N GLU A 157 -8.30 32.93 13.57
CA GLU A 157 -9.15 34.02 14.06
C GLU A 157 -9.31 35.15 13.02
N ASP A 158 -8.27 35.44 12.23
CA ASP A 158 -8.31 36.44 11.15
C ASP A 158 -9.04 35.97 9.88
N CYS A 159 -9.62 34.76 9.89
CA CYS A 159 -10.20 34.13 8.71
C CYS A 159 -11.72 34.29 8.66
N GLN A 160 -12.24 35.13 7.76
CA GLN A 160 -13.70 35.30 7.60
C GLN A 160 -14.45 33.96 7.38
N THR A 161 -13.87 33.03 6.61
CA THR A 161 -14.48 31.72 6.33
C THR A 161 -14.54 30.79 7.56
N SER A 162 -13.65 30.94 8.54
CA SER A 162 -13.71 30.16 9.79
C SER A 162 -14.87 30.65 10.67
N HIS A 163 -15.02 31.98 10.81
CA HIS A 163 -16.18 32.60 11.49
C HIS A 163 -17.49 32.23 10.80
N GLU A 164 -17.55 32.23 9.46
CA GLU A 164 -18.73 31.79 8.70
C GLU A 164 -19.08 30.32 9.01
N LEU A 165 -18.13 29.40 8.93
CA LEU A 165 -18.36 27.99 9.28
C LEU A 165 -18.88 27.85 10.72
N LEU A 166 -18.20 28.49 11.69
CA LEU A 166 -18.56 28.42 13.10
C LEU A 166 -19.92 29.05 13.40
N SER A 167 -20.25 30.16 12.75
CA SER A 167 -21.57 30.79 12.90
C SER A 167 -22.69 29.85 12.41
N VAL A 168 -22.48 29.15 11.28
CA VAL A 168 -23.40 28.14 10.77
C VAL A 168 -23.50 26.94 11.72
N LEU A 169 -22.37 26.40 12.18
CA LEU A 169 -22.35 25.25 13.11
C LEU A 169 -23.06 25.59 14.43
N LEU A 170 -22.74 26.73 15.05
CA LEU A 170 -23.37 27.16 16.30
C LEU A 170 -24.85 27.49 16.13
N HIS A 171 -25.26 28.07 15.00
CA HIS A 171 -26.68 28.34 14.70
C HIS A 171 -27.49 27.05 14.61
N LEU A 172 -27.00 26.05 13.87
CA LEU A 172 -27.64 24.73 13.75
C LEU A 172 -27.73 24.01 15.10
N VAL A 173 -26.66 24.07 15.90
CA VAL A 173 -26.57 23.40 17.21
C VAL A 173 -27.43 24.11 18.28
N SER A 174 -27.77 25.37 18.07
CA SER A 174 -28.60 26.19 18.98
C SER A 174 -30.12 26.12 18.71
N ASP A 175 -30.58 25.19 17.85
CA ASP A 175 -32.01 24.84 17.68
C ASP A 175 -32.32 23.48 18.36
N PRO A 176 -32.56 23.44 19.69
CA PRO A 176 -32.97 22.21 20.37
C PRO A 176 -34.42 21.81 19.97
N ASN A 177 -34.67 20.51 19.94
CA ASN A 177 -35.98 19.89 19.65
C ASN A 177 -36.64 20.32 18.33
N ASP A 178 -35.83 20.63 17.31
CA ASP A 178 -36.27 20.96 15.94
C ASP A 178 -37.19 22.19 15.82
N SER A 179 -37.09 23.15 16.73
CA SER A 179 -38.05 24.27 16.85
C SER A 179 -38.10 25.19 15.63
N ARG A 180 -37.03 25.24 14.82
CA ARG A 180 -36.93 26.01 13.57
C ARG A 180 -36.83 25.10 12.35
N GLY A 181 -35.98 24.08 12.41
CA GLY A 181 -35.61 23.25 11.26
C GLY A 181 -36.55 22.08 10.96
N GLY A 182 -37.38 21.67 11.93
CA GLY A 182 -38.20 20.46 11.83
C GLY A 182 -37.38 19.17 11.66
N VAL A 183 -38.08 18.05 11.47
CA VAL A 183 -37.48 16.69 11.48
C VAL A 183 -36.39 16.50 10.40
N ALA A 184 -36.44 17.25 9.30
CA ALA A 184 -35.49 17.15 8.19
C ALA A 184 -34.09 17.71 8.53
N GLU A 185 -33.97 18.61 9.51
CA GLU A 185 -32.67 19.18 9.92
C GLU A 185 -31.91 18.34 10.95
N ARG A 186 -32.55 17.40 11.65
CA ARG A 186 -31.90 16.48 12.61
C ARG A 186 -30.54 15.93 12.15
N PRO A 187 -30.39 15.33 10.95
CA PRO A 187 -29.09 14.84 10.47
C PRO A 187 -28.07 15.95 10.18
N ILE A 188 -28.51 17.15 9.80
CA ILE A 188 -27.64 18.31 9.55
C ILE A 188 -27.14 18.88 10.88
N ARG A 189 -28.02 18.95 11.89
CA ARG A 189 -27.71 19.33 13.27
C ARG A 189 -26.77 18.32 13.94
N ALA A 190 -27.01 17.02 13.74
CA ALA A 190 -26.08 15.96 14.15
C ALA A 190 -24.71 16.10 13.46
N ALA A 191 -24.68 16.35 12.14
CA ALA A 191 -23.44 16.62 11.44
C ALA A 191 -22.71 17.86 12.00
N ALA A 192 -23.43 18.91 12.41
CA ALA A 192 -22.85 20.08 13.04
C ALA A 192 -22.25 19.78 14.43
N CYS A 193 -22.92 18.97 15.27
CA CYS A 193 -22.35 18.47 16.53
C CYS A 193 -21.07 17.65 16.28
N GLU A 194 -21.06 16.79 15.26
CA GLU A 194 -19.88 16.00 14.87
C GLU A 194 -18.73 16.91 14.40
N CYS A 195 -19.01 17.94 13.59
CA CYS A 195 -17.99 18.93 13.16
C CYS A 195 -17.38 19.66 14.36
N LEU A 196 -18.19 20.15 15.30
CA LEU A 196 -17.68 20.80 16.51
C LEU A 196 -16.84 19.83 17.38
N ARG A 197 -17.18 18.52 17.41
CA ARG A 197 -16.42 17.51 18.14
C ARG A 197 -15.08 17.20 17.46
N GLU A 198 -15.04 17.21 16.13
CA GLU A 198 -13.80 17.04 15.37
C GLU A 198 -12.86 18.25 15.53
N LEU A 199 -13.39 19.48 15.48
CA LEU A 199 -12.66 20.71 15.82
C LEU A 199 -12.07 20.65 17.24
N GLU A 200 -12.87 20.33 18.26
CA GLU A 200 -12.42 20.17 19.66
C GLU A 200 -11.41 19.01 19.82
N SER A 201 -11.39 18.05 18.91
CA SER A 201 -10.39 16.96 18.92
C SER A 201 -9.07 17.32 18.23
N CYS A 202 -9.08 18.28 17.29
CA CYS A 202 -7.88 18.80 16.64
C CYS A 202 -7.25 19.94 17.46
N TYR A 203 -8.10 20.78 18.05
CA TYR A 203 -7.76 21.97 18.82
C TYR A 203 -8.38 21.85 20.22
N SER A 204 -7.66 21.18 21.13
CA SER A 204 -8.14 20.93 22.49
C SER A 204 -8.33 22.24 23.26
N GLY A 205 -9.54 22.46 23.79
CA GLY A 205 -9.91 23.67 24.54
C GLY A 205 -10.63 24.73 23.72
N PHE A 206 -10.90 24.50 22.45
CA PHE A 206 -11.59 25.45 21.58
C PHE A 206 -12.99 25.85 22.11
N LEU A 207 -13.71 24.88 22.70
CA LEU A 207 -15.03 25.03 23.31
C LEU A 207 -14.99 25.27 24.83
N LEU A 208 -13.83 25.57 25.42
CA LEU A 208 -13.62 25.63 26.88
C LEU A 208 -14.64 26.54 27.60
N HIS A 209 -14.93 27.72 27.04
CA HIS A 209 -15.85 28.68 27.64
C HIS A 209 -17.34 28.46 27.28
N ARG A 210 -17.69 27.31 26.71
CA ARG A 210 -19.05 27.00 26.23
C ARG A 210 -19.69 25.79 26.91
N LEU A 211 -19.09 25.32 28.01
CA LEU A 211 -19.52 24.09 28.69
C LEU A 211 -20.94 24.18 29.25
N GLU A 212 -21.36 25.31 29.82
CA GLU A 212 -22.72 25.45 30.35
C GLU A 212 -23.76 25.46 29.22
N ILE A 213 -23.50 26.19 28.13
CA ILE A 213 -24.38 26.19 26.94
C ILE A 213 -24.52 24.76 26.40
N LEU A 214 -23.41 24.04 26.20
CA LEU A 214 -23.44 22.65 25.71
C LEU A 214 -24.19 21.70 26.66
N ARG A 215 -24.02 21.88 27.98
CA ARG A 215 -24.77 21.12 29.01
C ARG A 215 -26.27 21.41 28.94
N SER A 216 -26.67 22.68 28.82
CA SER A 216 -28.09 23.05 28.74
C SER A 216 -28.76 22.50 27.48
N LEU A 217 -28.08 22.54 26.32
CA LEU A 217 -28.56 21.95 25.07
C LEU A 217 -28.67 20.42 25.17
N GLN A 218 -27.70 19.75 25.81
CA GLN A 218 -27.73 18.31 26.05
C GLN A 218 -28.91 17.88 26.94
N GLN A 219 -29.27 18.69 27.94
CA GLN A 219 -30.41 18.44 28.83
C GLN A 219 -31.77 18.74 28.18
N GLN A 220 -31.82 19.74 27.28
CA GLN A 220 -33.05 20.11 26.57
C GLN A 220 -33.36 19.16 25.41
N GLU A 221 -32.36 18.55 24.78
CA GLU A 221 -32.54 17.74 23.57
C GLU A 221 -33.14 16.35 23.84
N VAL A 222 -34.36 16.13 23.31
CA VAL A 222 -35.10 14.86 23.43
C VAL A 222 -35.02 14.00 22.14
N SER A 223 -34.55 14.56 21.01
CA SER A 223 -34.46 13.81 19.75
C SER A 223 -33.24 12.88 19.68
N SER A 224 -33.12 12.09 18.61
CA SER A 224 -31.95 11.25 18.32
C SER A 224 -30.63 12.02 18.22
N VAL A 225 -30.66 13.35 18.05
CA VAL A 225 -29.46 14.21 18.05
C VAL A 225 -28.83 14.32 19.44
N HIS A 226 -29.54 13.96 20.52
CA HIS A 226 -29.02 13.91 21.90
C HIS A 226 -27.66 13.19 22.01
N GLN A 227 -27.43 12.14 21.22
CA GLN A 227 -26.13 11.45 21.15
C GLN A 227 -24.98 12.38 20.73
N GLY A 228 -25.20 13.26 19.75
CA GLY A 228 -24.20 14.20 19.29
C GLY A 228 -23.83 15.24 20.36
N TYR A 229 -24.84 15.81 21.04
CA TYR A 229 -24.63 16.75 22.15
C TYR A 229 -23.89 16.10 23.33
N THR A 230 -24.28 14.90 23.75
CA THR A 230 -23.64 14.17 24.85
C THR A 230 -22.18 13.82 24.54
N LEU A 231 -21.85 13.43 23.30
CA LEU A 231 -20.46 13.21 22.88
C LEU A 231 -19.64 14.49 22.81
N LEU A 232 -20.21 15.57 22.26
CA LEU A 232 -19.56 16.87 22.15
C LEU A 232 -19.21 17.44 23.53
N TYR A 233 -20.19 17.44 24.45
CA TYR A 233 -19.99 17.89 25.82
C TYR A 233 -19.00 17.00 26.59
N GLY A 234 -19.07 15.67 26.45
CA GLY A 234 -18.11 14.75 27.06
C GLY A 234 -16.66 14.97 26.60
N MET A 235 -16.46 15.26 25.32
CA MET A 235 -15.13 15.58 24.75
C MET A 235 -14.61 16.94 25.24
N ALA A 236 -15.44 17.98 25.20
CA ALA A 236 -15.08 19.32 25.68
C ALA A 236 -14.77 19.31 27.19
N LEU A 237 -15.56 18.60 28.00
CA LEU A 237 -15.34 18.41 29.44
C LEU A 237 -13.99 17.73 29.73
N ARG A 238 -13.66 16.65 29.01
CA ARG A 238 -12.36 15.97 29.12
C ARG A 238 -11.21 16.92 28.83
N ASN A 239 -11.29 17.65 27.72
CA ASN A 239 -10.23 18.58 27.30
C ASN A 239 -10.08 19.74 28.28
N ALA A 240 -11.18 20.28 28.82
CA ALA A 240 -11.16 21.30 29.85
C ALA A 240 -10.45 20.84 31.14
N ILE A 241 -10.74 19.62 31.61
CA ILE A 241 -10.07 19.01 32.77
C ILE A 241 -8.57 18.82 32.50
N PHE A 242 -8.18 18.45 31.27
CA PHE A 242 -6.78 18.27 30.90
C PHE A 242 -6.00 19.59 30.85
N LEU A 243 -6.63 20.66 30.33
CA LEU A 243 -6.02 21.98 30.31
C LEU A 243 -5.89 22.58 31.72
N LEU A 244 -6.90 22.39 32.57
CA LEU A 244 -6.80 22.72 34.01
C LEU A 244 -5.63 21.99 34.68
N ALA A 245 -5.51 20.67 34.47
CA ALA A 245 -4.44 19.87 35.05
C ALA A 245 -3.04 20.27 34.54
N ARG A 246 -2.93 20.71 33.27
CA ARG A 246 -1.68 21.22 32.68
C ARG A 246 -1.31 22.61 33.20
N ASN A 247 -2.30 23.49 33.39
CA ASN A 247 -2.06 24.90 33.74
C ASN A 247 -1.97 25.13 35.25
N GLY A 248 -2.57 24.26 36.08
CA GLY A 248 -2.49 24.32 37.54
C GLY A 248 -3.18 25.52 38.19
N GLN A 249 -3.91 26.33 37.42
CA GLN A 249 -4.59 27.55 37.85
C GLN A 249 -6.01 27.57 37.26
N GLY A 250 -7.00 27.90 38.10
CA GLY A 250 -8.42 27.96 37.73
C GLY A 250 -9.31 27.11 38.65
N CYS A 251 -10.57 27.51 38.77
CA CYS A 251 -11.62 26.75 39.46
C CYS A 251 -12.38 25.90 38.43
N LEU A 252 -12.78 24.67 38.79
CA LEU A 252 -13.52 23.80 37.88
C LEU A 252 -14.99 24.26 37.75
N GLY A 253 -15.61 24.70 38.85
CA GLY A 253 -16.97 25.28 38.85
C GLY A 253 -17.09 26.48 37.91
N ASP A 254 -16.13 27.41 37.94
CA ASP A 254 -16.12 28.60 37.07
C ASP A 254 -16.08 28.24 35.57
N LEU A 255 -15.40 27.14 35.21
CA LEU A 255 -15.37 26.62 33.84
C LEU A 255 -16.64 25.84 33.49
N LEU A 256 -17.21 25.08 34.43
CA LEU A 256 -18.50 24.40 34.24
C LEU A 256 -19.68 25.39 34.08
N ALA A 257 -19.56 26.60 34.64
CA ALA A 257 -20.52 27.72 34.55
C ALA A 257 -20.11 28.78 33.51
N SER A 258 -19.26 28.44 32.54
CA SER A 258 -18.76 29.39 31.54
C SER A 258 -19.65 29.46 30.29
N ASN A 259 -19.91 30.71 29.85
CA ASN A 259 -20.75 31.08 28.69
C ASN A 259 -20.05 32.10 27.76
N GLY A 260 -18.72 32.05 27.67
CA GLY A 260 -17.89 32.99 26.91
C GLY A 260 -17.77 32.69 25.42
N GLU A 261 -16.80 33.34 24.78
CA GLU A 261 -16.48 33.17 23.36
C GLU A 261 -15.57 31.96 23.09
N LEU A 262 -15.33 31.64 21.82
CA LEU A 262 -14.48 30.52 21.41
C LEU A 262 -12.99 30.84 21.66
N VAL A 263 -12.22 29.86 22.14
CA VAL A 263 -10.81 30.07 22.48
C VAL A 263 -9.94 29.84 21.24
N TRP A 264 -9.79 30.89 20.42
CA TRP A 264 -8.96 30.86 19.22
C TRP A 264 -7.48 30.59 19.49
N GLU A 265 -6.98 30.90 20.68
CA GLU A 265 -5.60 30.58 21.09
C GLU A 265 -5.31 29.06 21.06
N ALA A 266 -6.33 28.21 21.24
CA ALA A 266 -6.21 26.76 21.12
C ALA A 266 -5.78 26.30 19.72
N THR A 267 -6.03 27.09 18.67
CA THR A 267 -5.59 26.79 17.29
C THR A 267 -4.07 26.82 17.11
N LYS A 268 -3.34 27.48 18.02
CA LYS A 268 -1.88 27.64 17.97
C LYS A 268 -1.12 26.48 18.65
N GLU A 269 -1.80 25.63 19.43
CA GLU A 269 -1.23 24.56 20.27
C GLU A 269 -1.55 23.14 19.72
N VAL A 270 -1.62 22.98 18.40
CA VAL A 270 -2.04 21.74 17.71
C VAL A 270 -1.30 20.49 18.22
N GLY A 271 -2.06 19.44 18.56
CA GLY A 271 -1.55 18.09 18.79
C GLY A 271 -0.81 17.83 20.12
N LYS A 272 -0.76 18.78 21.06
CA LYS A 272 0.08 18.65 22.28
C LYS A 272 -0.48 17.75 23.40
N LEU A 273 -1.72 17.28 23.32
CA LEU A 273 -2.31 16.36 24.30
C LEU A 273 -2.40 14.93 23.75
N SER A 274 -1.29 14.18 23.83
CA SER A 274 -1.30 12.74 23.55
C SER A 274 -1.80 11.94 24.76
N PRO A 275 -2.45 10.77 24.58
CA PRO A 275 -2.85 9.90 25.68
C PRO A 275 -1.69 9.43 26.57
N ALA A 276 -0.46 9.40 26.05
CA ALA A 276 0.74 9.03 26.80
C ALA A 276 1.19 10.09 27.83
N ALA A 277 0.60 11.29 27.82
CA ALA A 277 0.88 12.33 28.82
C ALA A 277 0.02 12.22 30.10
N LEU A 278 -0.95 11.28 30.16
CA LEU A 278 -1.88 11.17 31.28
C LEU A 278 -1.20 10.91 32.63
N ASP A 279 -0.16 10.08 32.68
CA ASP A 279 0.49 9.68 33.94
C ASP A 279 1.18 10.85 34.68
N GLN A 280 1.42 11.97 33.99
CA GLN A 280 2.08 13.15 34.53
C GLN A 280 1.09 14.26 34.95
N LEU A 281 -0.19 14.15 34.57
CA LEU A 281 -1.22 15.16 34.85
C LEU A 281 -1.99 14.81 36.12
N VAL A 282 -2.03 15.73 37.08
CA VAL A 282 -2.75 15.56 38.35
C VAL A 282 -3.55 16.82 38.65
N LEU A 283 -4.87 16.68 38.76
CA LEU A 283 -5.76 17.74 39.21
C LEU A 283 -6.29 17.44 40.63
N LEU A 284 -6.22 18.44 41.51
CA LEU A 284 -6.71 18.41 42.89
C LEU A 284 -7.81 19.47 43.06
N PRO A 285 -9.04 19.22 42.58
CA PRO A 285 -10.14 20.18 42.64
C PRO A 285 -10.68 20.37 44.08
N SER A 286 -11.42 21.46 44.33
CA SER A 286 -12.01 21.72 45.64
C SER A 286 -13.15 20.74 45.99
N ALA A 287 -13.56 20.72 47.25
CA ALA A 287 -14.67 19.87 47.71
C ALA A 287 -16.06 20.30 47.17
N ALA A 288 -16.18 21.52 46.62
CA ALA A 288 -17.38 21.97 45.90
C ALA A 288 -17.34 21.48 44.45
N ASP A 289 -16.24 21.78 43.74
CA ASP A 289 -15.96 21.31 42.38
C ASP A 289 -16.16 19.80 42.22
N LEU A 290 -15.66 19.00 43.18
CA LEU A 290 -15.77 17.55 43.16
C LEU A 290 -17.23 17.07 43.24
N LYS A 291 -18.11 17.80 43.94
CA LYS A 291 -19.55 17.48 43.98
C LYS A 291 -20.22 17.79 42.65
N GLU A 292 -19.91 18.95 42.06
CA GLU A 292 -20.45 19.35 40.76
C GLU A 292 -19.99 18.42 39.64
N LEU A 293 -18.69 18.11 39.59
CA LEU A 293 -18.12 17.14 38.67
C LEU A 293 -18.78 15.78 38.85
N LYS A 294 -18.95 15.29 40.09
CA LYS A 294 -19.64 14.01 40.35
C LYS A 294 -21.07 13.99 39.83
N LEU A 295 -21.83 15.09 39.99
CA LEU A 295 -23.20 15.22 39.46
C LEU A 295 -23.22 15.25 37.92
N VAL A 296 -22.25 15.92 37.29
CA VAL A 296 -22.08 15.91 35.82
C VAL A 296 -21.73 14.51 35.32
N LEU A 297 -20.77 13.84 35.95
CA LEU A 297 -20.35 12.48 35.58
C LEU A 297 -21.49 11.47 35.74
N SER A 298 -22.27 11.53 36.83
CA SER A 298 -23.42 10.64 37.00
C SER A 298 -24.50 10.88 35.96
N ALA A 299 -24.86 12.14 35.67
CA ALA A 299 -25.84 12.48 34.64
C ALA A 299 -25.40 12.03 33.24
N LEU A 300 -24.11 12.12 32.90
CA LEU A 300 -23.60 11.62 31.63
C LEU A 300 -23.62 10.09 31.56
N LEU A 301 -23.29 9.39 32.64
CA LEU A 301 -23.38 7.92 32.70
C LEU A 301 -24.83 7.43 32.64
N GLU A 302 -25.79 8.15 33.22
CA GLU A 302 -27.22 7.90 33.04
C GLU A 302 -27.65 8.15 31.59
N SER A 303 -27.25 9.27 30.98
CA SER A 303 -27.53 9.52 29.55
C SER A 303 -26.91 8.46 28.63
N SER A 304 -25.83 7.81 29.07
CA SER A 304 -25.15 6.76 28.29
C SER A 304 -26.06 5.57 27.97
N TYR A 305 -27.09 5.28 28.78
CA TYR A 305 -28.05 4.20 28.52
C TYR A 305 -28.88 4.43 27.24
N LEU A 306 -28.97 5.67 26.75
CA LEU A 306 -29.73 6.05 25.55
C LEU A 306 -28.89 6.04 24.25
N LEU A 307 -27.58 5.75 24.35
CA LEU A 307 -26.64 5.88 23.24
C LEU A 307 -26.40 4.57 22.49
N THR A 308 -25.99 4.68 21.21
CA THR A 308 -25.46 3.53 20.46
C THR A 308 -24.16 2.98 21.10
N SER A 309 -23.87 1.69 20.87
CA SER A 309 -22.68 1.03 21.45
C SER A 309 -21.33 1.66 21.06
N VAL A 310 -21.28 2.34 19.90
CA VAL A 310 -20.10 3.11 19.46
C VAL A 310 -19.99 4.40 20.26
N ALA A 311 -21.06 5.20 20.32
CA ALA A 311 -21.07 6.45 21.07
C ALA A 311 -20.84 6.24 22.58
N GLN A 312 -21.45 5.21 23.15
CA GLN A 312 -21.24 4.84 24.54
C GLN A 312 -19.78 4.44 24.82
N SER A 313 -19.14 3.71 23.90
CA SER A 313 -17.70 3.41 24.00
C SER A 313 -16.88 4.70 24.07
N HIS A 314 -17.06 5.62 23.12
CA HIS A 314 -16.36 6.92 23.12
C HIS A 314 -16.62 7.74 24.39
N LEU A 315 -17.87 7.83 24.85
CA LEU A 315 -18.21 8.55 26.09
C LEU A 315 -17.50 7.92 27.29
N LEU A 316 -17.53 6.60 27.45
CA LEU A 316 -16.83 5.90 28.53
C LEU A 316 -15.32 6.16 28.48
N CYS A 317 -14.70 6.14 27.30
CA CYS A 317 -13.29 6.48 27.13
C CYS A 317 -12.99 7.93 27.55
N HIS A 318 -13.82 8.90 27.15
CA HIS A 318 -13.62 10.32 27.51
C HIS A 318 -13.79 10.57 29.02
N LEU A 319 -14.80 9.94 29.65
CA LEU A 319 -15.04 10.06 31.08
C LEU A 319 -13.96 9.33 31.90
N ALA A 320 -13.50 8.16 31.45
CA ALA A 320 -12.39 7.44 32.08
C ALA A 320 -11.12 8.28 32.09
N GLN A 321 -10.76 8.84 30.94
CA GLN A 321 -9.63 9.76 30.77
C GLN A 321 -9.72 10.98 31.69
N ALA A 322 -10.92 11.59 31.80
CA ALA A 322 -11.15 12.71 32.72
C ALA A 322 -10.96 12.30 34.20
N VAL A 323 -11.49 11.15 34.61
CA VAL A 323 -11.39 10.65 36.00
C VAL A 323 -9.96 10.24 36.37
N SER A 324 -9.17 9.66 35.45
CA SER A 324 -7.79 9.25 35.75
C SER A 324 -6.85 10.43 36.10
N VAL A 325 -7.16 11.65 35.63
CA VAL A 325 -6.41 12.87 35.97
C VAL A 325 -6.88 13.49 37.30
N VAL A 326 -8.14 13.25 37.70
CA VAL A 326 -8.74 13.80 38.93
C VAL A 326 -8.60 12.79 40.08
N ARG A 327 -7.43 12.75 40.72
CA ARG A 327 -7.12 11.75 41.76
C ARG A 327 -7.99 11.81 43.03
N THR A 328 -8.75 12.89 43.24
CA THR A 328 -9.74 12.97 44.33
C THR A 328 -11.06 12.23 44.04
N GLN A 329 -11.32 11.89 42.78
CA GLN A 329 -12.54 11.20 42.37
C GLN A 329 -12.30 9.69 42.28
N SER A 330 -12.96 8.91 43.15
CA SER A 330 -12.93 7.45 43.07
C SER A 330 -13.53 6.96 41.73
N PRO A 331 -12.86 6.03 41.01
CA PRO A 331 -13.38 5.37 39.82
C PRO A 331 -14.66 4.56 40.05
N ALA A 332 -15.05 4.31 41.31
CA ALA A 332 -16.23 3.52 41.67
C ALA A 332 -17.56 4.01 41.06
N ILE A 333 -17.63 5.25 40.56
CA ILE A 333 -18.78 5.74 39.76
C ILE A 333 -19.07 4.78 38.58
N PHE A 334 -18.05 4.22 37.93
CA PHE A 334 -18.23 3.31 36.80
C PHE A 334 -18.82 1.93 37.18
N LYS A 335 -18.84 1.53 38.45
CA LYS A 335 -19.33 0.19 38.87
C LYS A 335 -20.77 -0.08 38.45
N ALA A 336 -21.64 0.93 38.45
CA ALA A 336 -23.02 0.81 37.98
C ALA A 336 -23.12 0.49 36.47
N GLN A 337 -22.11 0.84 35.68
CA GLN A 337 -22.04 0.51 34.25
C GLN A 337 -21.38 -0.86 34.00
N LEU A 338 -20.40 -1.27 34.81
CA LEU A 338 -19.71 -2.56 34.67
C LEU A 338 -20.70 -3.74 34.60
N ALA A 339 -21.68 -3.78 35.51
CA ALA A 339 -22.68 -4.84 35.58
C ALA A 339 -23.45 -5.04 34.24
N ARG A 340 -23.61 -3.97 33.45
CA ARG A 340 -24.21 -4.04 32.11
C ARG A 340 -23.18 -4.39 31.04
N LEU A 341 -21.99 -3.78 31.07
CA LEU A 341 -20.91 -4.02 30.10
C LEU A 341 -20.48 -5.50 30.10
N PHE A 342 -20.47 -6.15 31.26
CA PHE A 342 -20.22 -7.59 31.42
C PHE A 342 -21.22 -8.49 30.67
N GLY A 343 -22.41 -8.00 30.30
CA GLY A 343 -23.39 -8.72 29.50
C GLY A 343 -23.43 -8.33 28.02
N THR A 344 -22.47 -7.53 27.51
CA THR A 344 -22.49 -7.05 26.12
C THR A 344 -21.56 -7.85 25.22
N ALA A 345 -22.08 -8.36 24.10
CA ALA A 345 -21.31 -8.98 23.01
C ALA A 345 -20.94 -7.97 21.90
N SER A 346 -20.74 -6.70 22.27
CA SER A 346 -20.41 -5.62 21.33
C SER A 346 -18.94 -5.25 21.50
N VAL A 347 -18.12 -5.67 20.53
CA VAL A 347 -16.66 -5.43 20.44
C VAL A 347 -16.24 -4.02 20.90
N THR A 348 -16.98 -2.97 20.52
CA THR A 348 -16.68 -1.58 20.90
C THR A 348 -16.83 -1.29 22.39
N LEU A 349 -17.78 -1.93 23.07
CA LEU A 349 -18.04 -1.80 24.51
C LEU A 349 -17.08 -2.67 25.32
N GLU A 350 -16.76 -3.86 24.83
CA GLU A 350 -15.74 -4.73 25.41
C GLU A 350 -14.35 -4.09 25.35
N HIS A 351 -14.00 -3.43 24.25
CA HIS A 351 -12.76 -2.66 24.14
C HIS A 351 -12.74 -1.48 25.13
N ALA A 352 -13.86 -0.78 25.34
CA ALA A 352 -13.97 0.26 26.38
C ALA A 352 -13.85 -0.33 27.80
N LEU A 353 -14.37 -1.53 28.04
CA LEU A 353 -14.25 -2.25 29.31
C LEU A 353 -12.80 -2.66 29.60
N LEU A 354 -12.06 -3.13 28.58
CA LEU A 354 -10.63 -3.43 28.66
C LEU A 354 -9.80 -2.15 28.87
N GLN A 355 -10.17 -1.01 28.27
CA GLN A 355 -9.53 0.28 28.55
C GLN A 355 -9.81 0.79 29.97
N LEU A 356 -11.03 0.62 30.48
CA LEU A 356 -11.33 0.88 31.90
C LEU A 356 -10.47 0.01 32.82
N LYS A 357 -10.24 -1.25 32.44
CA LYS A 357 -9.34 -2.15 33.18
C LYS A 357 -7.89 -1.68 33.15
N SER A 358 -7.36 -1.29 32.00
CA SER A 358 -5.98 -0.80 31.88
C SER A 358 -5.74 0.53 32.62
N LEU A 359 -6.74 1.40 32.71
CA LEU A 359 -6.62 2.71 33.38
C LEU A 359 -6.78 2.63 34.90
N PHE A 360 -7.60 1.71 35.42
CA PHE A 360 -8.01 1.72 36.83
C PHE A 360 -7.70 0.45 37.63
N THR A 361 -7.38 -0.68 36.97
CA THR A 361 -6.92 -1.92 37.62
C THR A 361 -7.70 -2.27 38.91
N ASP A 362 -7.02 -2.45 40.05
CA ASP A 362 -7.60 -2.81 41.35
C ASP A 362 -8.54 -1.73 41.94
N SER A 363 -8.44 -0.47 41.48
CA SER A 363 -9.26 0.63 42.02
C SER A 363 -10.71 0.60 41.52
N LEU A 364 -10.97 -0.16 40.45
CA LEU A 364 -12.30 -0.34 39.85
C LEU A 364 -12.74 -1.81 39.85
N PHE A 365 -11.86 -2.74 39.44
CA PHE A 365 -12.20 -4.16 39.28
C PHE A 365 -11.79 -4.96 40.52
N THR A 366 -12.66 -5.86 40.97
CA THR A 366 -12.31 -6.91 41.93
C THR A 366 -11.82 -8.17 41.20
N ALA A 367 -11.16 -9.08 41.90
CA ALA A 367 -10.77 -10.39 41.34
C ALA A 367 -11.98 -11.21 40.84
N GLU A 368 -13.17 -11.03 41.44
CA GLU A 368 -14.41 -11.64 40.97
C GLU A 368 -14.85 -11.05 39.61
N ASP A 369 -14.80 -9.72 39.48
CA ASP A 369 -15.10 -8.99 38.24
C ASP A 369 -14.14 -9.41 37.10
N GLU A 370 -12.84 -9.54 37.39
CA GLU A 370 -11.85 -10.04 36.44
C GLU A 370 -12.12 -11.49 36.03
N SER A 371 -12.43 -12.36 37.00
CA SER A 371 -12.80 -13.76 36.71
C SER A 371 -14.04 -13.86 35.83
N PHE A 372 -14.97 -12.90 35.95
CA PHE A 372 -16.17 -12.84 35.13
C PHE A 372 -15.81 -12.38 33.71
N LEU A 373 -15.04 -11.30 33.59
CA LEU A 373 -14.59 -10.76 32.30
C LEU A 373 -13.83 -11.80 31.47
N LEU A 374 -12.90 -12.53 32.09
CA LEU A 374 -12.14 -13.59 31.42
C LEU A 374 -13.06 -14.74 30.96
N ARG A 375 -13.98 -15.20 31.81
CA ARG A 375 -14.98 -16.23 31.43
C ARG A 375 -15.88 -15.75 30.28
N HIS A 376 -16.26 -14.47 30.27
CA HIS A 376 -17.08 -13.88 29.22
C HIS A 376 -16.34 -13.81 27.88
N LEU A 377 -15.10 -13.29 27.86
CA LEU A 377 -14.24 -13.27 26.67
C LEU A 377 -13.99 -14.68 26.11
N VAL A 378 -13.71 -15.65 26.99
CA VAL A 378 -13.55 -17.07 26.62
C VAL A 378 -14.82 -17.64 25.98
N GLY A 379 -16.01 -17.28 26.48
CA GLY A 379 -17.29 -17.69 25.91
C GLY A 379 -17.57 -17.05 24.54
N LEU A 380 -17.26 -15.76 24.37
CA LEU A 380 -17.42 -15.07 23.07
C LEU A 380 -16.45 -15.60 22.01
N ALA A 381 -15.20 -15.89 22.37
CA ALA A 381 -14.21 -16.50 21.47
C ALA A 381 -14.65 -17.88 20.91
N GLN A 382 -15.64 -18.54 21.53
CA GLN A 382 -16.24 -19.80 21.07
C GLN A 382 -17.57 -19.62 20.33
N HIS A 383 -18.22 -18.46 20.44
CA HIS A 383 -19.63 -18.33 20.09
C HIS A 383 -19.88 -18.54 18.58
N PRO A 384 -20.66 -19.56 18.16
CA PRO A 384 -20.69 -20.00 16.77
C PRO A 384 -21.25 -18.96 15.81
N ALA A 385 -22.15 -18.09 16.27
CA ALA A 385 -22.74 -17.03 15.45
C ALA A 385 -21.86 -15.77 15.27
N LEU A 386 -20.68 -15.70 15.91
CA LEU A 386 -19.74 -14.58 15.71
C LEU A 386 -18.80 -14.87 14.52
N PRO A 387 -18.40 -13.85 13.74
CA PRO A 387 -17.45 -14.03 12.65
C PRO A 387 -16.03 -14.23 13.18
N ASP A 388 -15.19 -14.94 12.41
CA ASP A 388 -13.82 -15.30 12.80
C ASP A 388 -12.95 -14.10 13.19
N THR A 389 -13.11 -12.95 12.54
CA THR A 389 -12.38 -11.71 12.88
C THR A 389 -12.70 -11.20 14.29
N VAL A 390 -13.92 -11.44 14.78
CA VAL A 390 -14.36 -11.06 16.12
C VAL A 390 -13.91 -12.11 17.14
N LYS A 391 -13.98 -13.40 16.79
CA LYS A 391 -13.40 -14.50 17.60
C LYS A 391 -11.90 -14.31 17.83
N LEU A 392 -11.14 -13.93 16.78
CA LEU A 392 -9.71 -13.60 16.86
C LEU A 392 -9.47 -12.40 17.79
N PHE A 393 -10.23 -11.31 17.65
CA PHE A 393 -10.12 -10.17 18.55
C PHE A 393 -10.28 -10.55 20.04
N HIS A 394 -11.25 -11.41 20.39
CA HIS A 394 -11.40 -11.86 21.78
C HIS A 394 -10.22 -12.75 22.25
N LEU A 395 -9.59 -13.51 21.36
CA LEU A 395 -8.38 -14.30 21.66
C LEU A 395 -7.16 -13.39 21.86
N ASP A 396 -6.99 -12.38 21.01
CA ASP A 396 -5.92 -11.37 21.14
C ASP A 396 -6.06 -10.60 22.48
N CYS A 397 -7.29 -10.31 22.89
CA CYS A 397 -7.61 -9.68 24.18
C CYS A 397 -7.34 -10.59 25.39
N LEU A 398 -7.32 -11.91 25.23
CA LEU A 398 -6.90 -12.86 26.27
C LEU A 398 -5.36 -12.99 26.35
N LEU A 399 -4.66 -12.90 25.21
CA LEU A 399 -3.18 -12.88 25.14
C LEU A 399 -2.57 -11.57 25.67
N HIS A 400 -3.27 -10.45 25.51
CA HIS A 400 -2.80 -9.11 25.89
C HIS A 400 -3.65 -8.48 27.01
N PHE A 401 -4.12 -9.31 27.96
CA PHE A 401 -5.00 -8.84 29.02
C PHE A 401 -4.27 -7.89 30.00
N PRO A 402 -4.83 -6.71 30.33
CA PRO A 402 -4.21 -5.78 31.28
C PRO A 402 -4.27 -6.32 32.72
N GLU A 403 -3.20 -6.99 33.15
CA GLU A 403 -2.96 -7.43 34.54
C GLU A 403 -2.67 -6.24 35.49
N ASN A 404 -2.89 -6.46 36.80
CA ASN A 404 -2.58 -5.46 37.85
C ASN A 404 -1.11 -5.51 38.30
N ARG A 405 -0.22 -6.12 37.50
CA ARG A 405 1.22 -6.22 37.78
C ARG A 405 1.96 -5.04 37.14
N PRO A 406 3.10 -4.59 37.71
CA PRO A 406 3.96 -3.63 37.04
C PRO A 406 4.44 -4.21 35.71
N LEU A 407 4.07 -3.54 34.62
CA LEU A 407 4.45 -3.89 33.25
C LEU A 407 5.99 -3.79 33.11
N VAL A 408 6.69 -4.91 33.31
CA VAL A 408 8.04 -5.05 32.78
C VAL A 408 7.90 -5.03 31.26
N SER A 409 8.54 -4.05 30.61
CA SER A 409 8.36 -3.72 29.21
C SER A 409 9.01 -4.74 28.26
N GLY A 410 8.47 -5.96 28.24
CA GLY A 410 8.75 -7.00 27.27
C GLY A 410 7.54 -7.19 26.34
N THR A 411 7.81 -7.47 25.07
CA THR A 411 6.80 -7.82 24.05
C THR A 411 6.35 -9.27 24.14
N ASP A 412 6.44 -9.88 25.32
CA ASP A 412 6.11 -11.29 25.53
C ASP A 412 4.60 -11.45 25.73
N GLU A 413 3.98 -12.35 24.98
CA GLU A 413 2.63 -12.85 25.27
C GLU A 413 2.63 -13.51 26.67
N ARG A 414 1.80 -13.01 27.60
CA ARG A 414 1.70 -13.51 28.98
C ARG A 414 0.25 -13.56 29.38
N LEU A 415 -0.19 -14.68 29.96
CA LEU A 415 -1.60 -14.86 30.23
C LEU A 415 -2.03 -14.22 31.56
N PRO A 416 -3.31 -13.82 31.68
CA PRO A 416 -3.86 -13.41 32.95
C PRO A 416 -3.86 -14.56 33.98
N VAL A 417 -3.38 -14.30 35.20
CA VAL A 417 -3.23 -15.29 36.30
C VAL A 417 -4.51 -16.07 36.63
N LEU A 418 -5.67 -15.48 36.42
CA LEU A 418 -6.97 -16.11 36.68
C LEU A 418 -7.45 -17.05 35.54
N LEU A 419 -6.71 -17.11 34.42
CA LEU A 419 -7.03 -17.93 33.25
C LEU A 419 -6.55 -19.39 33.41
N THR A 420 -7.30 -20.16 34.19
CA THR A 420 -7.00 -21.58 34.43
C THR A 420 -7.43 -22.49 33.26
N PRO A 421 -6.84 -23.69 33.10
CA PRO A 421 -7.26 -24.69 32.11
C PRO A 421 -8.74 -25.10 32.20
N ARG A 422 -9.38 -24.89 33.36
CA ARG A 422 -10.82 -25.14 33.55
C ARG A 422 -11.68 -24.02 32.93
N ALA A 423 -11.24 -22.77 33.07
CA ALA A 423 -11.92 -21.63 32.47
C ALA A 423 -11.87 -21.70 30.93
N THR A 424 -10.74 -22.11 30.37
CA THR A 424 -10.53 -22.27 28.91
C THR A 424 -11.05 -23.59 28.33
N SER A 425 -11.71 -24.44 29.12
CA SER A 425 -12.16 -25.78 28.71
C SER A 425 -13.02 -25.82 27.44
N GLY A 426 -13.81 -24.78 27.14
CA GLY A 426 -14.60 -24.68 25.91
C GLY A 426 -13.82 -24.20 24.67
N LEU A 427 -12.59 -23.68 24.81
CA LEU A 427 -11.73 -23.29 23.69
C LEU A 427 -11.03 -24.50 23.05
N PHE A 428 -11.03 -25.64 23.73
CA PHE A 428 -10.46 -26.87 23.21
C PHE A 428 -11.16 -27.30 21.89
N PRO A 429 -10.41 -27.91 20.96
CA PRO A 429 -10.93 -28.40 19.69
C PRO A 429 -12.22 -29.22 19.82
N GLY A 430 -13.27 -28.80 19.12
CA GLY A 430 -14.58 -29.46 19.09
C GLY A 430 -15.16 -29.51 17.67
N PHE A 431 -16.30 -30.19 17.52
CA PHE A 431 -16.90 -30.51 16.20
C PHE A 431 -17.26 -29.30 15.32
N PHE A 432 -17.41 -28.10 15.90
CA PHE A 432 -17.72 -26.85 15.18
C PHE A 432 -16.51 -25.90 15.18
N GLN A 433 -15.39 -26.33 14.60
CA GLN A 433 -14.17 -25.53 14.48
C GLN A 433 -14.13 -24.66 13.23
N ASP A 434 -13.98 -23.35 13.43
CA ASP A 434 -13.67 -22.40 12.35
C ASP A 434 -12.16 -22.42 12.06
N GLN A 435 -11.76 -22.84 10.85
CA GLN A 435 -10.35 -23.03 10.47
C GLN A 435 -9.48 -21.77 10.68
N GLY A 436 -10.05 -20.57 10.53
CA GLY A 436 -9.35 -19.30 10.73
C GLY A 436 -8.93 -19.01 12.17
N THR A 437 -9.47 -19.72 13.17
CA THR A 437 -9.19 -19.48 14.60
C THR A 437 -8.33 -20.55 15.28
N VAL A 438 -8.08 -21.69 14.60
CA VAL A 438 -7.46 -22.88 15.21
C VAL A 438 -6.08 -22.59 15.80
N LEU A 439 -5.20 -21.92 15.04
CA LEU A 439 -3.82 -21.65 15.47
C LEU A 439 -3.78 -20.68 16.66
N ALA A 440 -4.61 -19.64 16.67
CA ALA A 440 -4.67 -18.67 17.77
C ALA A 440 -5.21 -19.30 19.06
N ARG A 441 -6.28 -20.12 18.96
CA ARG A 441 -6.79 -20.91 20.10
C ARG A 441 -5.73 -21.89 20.62
N MET A 442 -5.00 -22.55 19.72
CA MET A 442 -3.95 -23.49 20.09
C MET A 442 -2.78 -22.80 20.80
N ASN A 443 -2.30 -21.66 20.29
CA ASN A 443 -1.25 -20.86 20.93
C ASN A 443 -1.62 -20.49 22.38
N LEU A 444 -2.83 -19.93 22.56
CA LEU A 444 -3.38 -19.60 23.88
C LEU A 444 -3.47 -20.83 24.80
N LEU A 445 -3.97 -21.97 24.31
CA LEU A 445 -4.12 -23.18 25.12
C LEU A 445 -2.77 -23.84 25.48
N CYS A 446 -1.78 -23.79 24.59
CA CYS A 446 -0.41 -24.22 24.87
C CYS A 446 0.18 -23.37 26.00
N LEU A 447 0.10 -22.03 25.91
CA LEU A 447 0.52 -21.12 26.98
C LEU A 447 -0.21 -21.43 28.31
N VAL A 448 -1.53 -21.61 28.30
CA VAL A 448 -2.32 -21.91 29.52
C VAL A 448 -1.84 -23.19 30.19
N CYS A 449 -1.49 -24.22 29.40
CA CYS A 449 -1.01 -25.50 29.91
C CYS A 449 0.48 -25.49 30.34
N VAL A 450 1.27 -24.50 29.90
CA VAL A 450 2.65 -24.30 30.38
C VAL A 450 2.69 -23.47 31.65
N GLU A 451 1.90 -22.39 31.74
CA GLU A 451 1.90 -21.50 32.91
C GLU A 451 1.16 -22.06 34.14
N ASN A 452 0.27 -23.06 33.96
CA ASN A 452 -0.47 -23.68 35.05
C ASN A 452 0.03 -25.10 35.34
N GLU A 453 0.67 -25.33 36.49
CA GLU A 453 1.06 -26.67 36.92
C GLU A 453 -0.15 -27.51 37.42
N GLY A 454 -0.20 -28.79 37.03
CA GLY A 454 -1.10 -29.78 37.63
C GLY A 454 -1.84 -30.70 36.65
N PRO A 455 -2.61 -31.68 37.17
CA PRO A 455 -3.15 -32.80 36.39
C PRO A 455 -4.29 -32.40 35.44
N SER A 456 -4.72 -31.13 35.41
CA SER A 456 -5.60 -30.59 34.37
C SER A 456 -4.82 -30.02 33.18
N ALA A 457 -3.62 -29.49 33.39
CA ALA A 457 -2.77 -28.97 32.33
C ALA A 457 -2.12 -30.11 31.54
N GLU A 458 -1.65 -31.16 32.21
CA GLU A 458 -1.16 -32.40 31.56
C GLU A 458 -2.22 -33.03 30.65
N ARG A 459 -3.47 -33.14 31.13
CA ARG A 459 -4.61 -33.60 30.31
C ARG A 459 -4.90 -32.65 29.15
N GLY A 460 -4.78 -31.34 29.36
CA GLY A 460 -4.90 -30.33 28.29
C GLY A 460 -3.85 -30.51 27.21
N ALA A 461 -2.58 -30.68 27.57
CA ALA A 461 -1.49 -30.96 26.64
C ALA A 461 -1.72 -32.25 25.85
N GLY A 462 -2.26 -33.30 26.48
CA GLY A 462 -2.70 -34.53 25.81
C GLY A 462 -3.77 -34.28 24.75
N TYR A 463 -4.86 -33.56 25.07
CA TYR A 463 -5.90 -33.21 24.08
C TYR A 463 -5.37 -32.32 22.94
N LEU A 464 -4.42 -31.43 23.22
CA LEU A 464 -3.77 -30.61 22.19
C LEU A 464 -2.93 -31.48 21.24
N LEU A 465 -2.19 -32.46 21.76
CA LEU A 465 -1.47 -33.44 20.95
C LEU A 465 -2.44 -34.26 20.08
N GLU A 466 -3.51 -34.80 20.67
CA GLU A 466 -4.55 -35.54 19.92
C GLU A 466 -5.12 -34.71 18.76
N HIS A 467 -5.32 -33.40 18.97
CA HIS A 467 -5.78 -32.51 17.90
C HIS A 467 -4.74 -32.31 16.80
N VAL A 468 -3.46 -32.10 17.14
CA VAL A 468 -2.36 -32.01 16.14
C VAL A 468 -2.27 -33.31 15.33
N LEU A 469 -2.36 -34.46 15.99
CA LEU A 469 -2.37 -35.77 15.34
C LEU A 469 -3.60 -35.96 14.45
N ALA A 470 -4.78 -35.46 14.85
CA ALA A 470 -5.99 -35.49 14.03
C ALA A 470 -5.86 -34.60 12.77
N LEU A 471 -5.22 -33.42 12.87
CA LEU A 471 -4.87 -32.59 11.71
C LEU A 471 -3.90 -33.34 10.77
N GLY A 472 -2.91 -34.05 11.32
CA GLY A 472 -2.05 -34.95 10.55
C GLY A 472 -2.85 -36.03 9.80
N GLY A 473 -3.87 -36.60 10.45
CA GLY A 473 -4.81 -37.55 9.84
C GLY A 473 -5.62 -36.98 8.65
N LEU A 474 -5.79 -35.66 8.55
CA LEU A 474 -6.36 -35.00 7.36
C LEU A 474 -5.33 -34.85 6.23
N VAL A 475 -4.07 -34.54 6.57
CA VAL A 475 -2.97 -34.49 5.59
C VAL A 475 -2.74 -35.88 4.97
N ALA A 476 -2.83 -36.95 5.76
CA ALA A 476 -2.75 -38.34 5.30
C ALA A 476 -3.90 -38.77 4.34
N ARG A 477 -4.93 -37.93 4.19
CA ARG A 477 -6.10 -38.15 3.31
C ARG A 477 -6.16 -37.12 2.17
N ASP A 478 -5.02 -36.53 1.82
CA ASP A 478 -4.88 -35.50 0.78
C ASP A 478 -5.79 -34.27 0.98
N GLY A 479 -5.92 -33.79 2.22
CA GLY A 479 -6.72 -32.60 2.59
C GLY A 479 -6.25 -31.25 2.01
N GLY A 480 -5.34 -31.25 1.02
CA GLY A 480 -4.88 -30.05 0.31
C GLY A 480 -3.78 -29.25 1.01
N LEU A 481 -3.39 -28.14 0.36
CA LEU A 481 -2.31 -27.26 0.81
C LEU A 481 -2.62 -26.58 2.14
N ASP A 482 -3.86 -26.17 2.36
CA ASP A 482 -4.25 -25.44 3.58
C ASP A 482 -4.25 -26.35 4.81
N ALA A 483 -4.79 -27.58 4.71
CA ALA A 483 -4.68 -28.57 5.79
C ALA A 483 -3.22 -28.93 6.10
N THR A 484 -2.39 -29.05 5.07
CA THR A 484 -0.94 -29.27 5.23
C THR A 484 -0.29 -28.12 5.99
N ARG A 485 -0.52 -26.87 5.55
CA ARG A 485 0.02 -25.68 6.22
C ARG A 485 -0.44 -25.59 7.68
N LEU A 486 -1.73 -25.79 7.94
CA LEU A 486 -2.30 -25.75 9.29
C LEU A 486 -1.68 -26.81 10.20
N PHE A 487 -1.50 -28.05 9.73
CA PHE A 487 -0.83 -29.10 10.50
C PHE A 487 0.62 -28.75 10.85
N PHE A 488 1.43 -28.30 9.89
CA PHE A 488 2.83 -27.95 10.15
C PHE A 488 2.96 -26.72 11.07
N GLN A 489 2.06 -25.73 10.96
CA GLN A 489 2.01 -24.59 11.87
C GLN A 489 1.57 -25.00 13.29
N ALA A 490 0.57 -25.88 13.41
CA ALA A 490 0.15 -26.43 14.69
C ALA A 490 1.26 -27.26 15.37
N ALA A 491 1.92 -28.14 14.61
CA ALA A 491 3.06 -28.92 15.09
C ALA A 491 4.23 -28.04 15.57
N PHE A 492 4.49 -26.93 14.88
CA PHE A 492 5.50 -25.94 15.31
C PHE A 492 5.14 -25.27 16.64
N ILE A 493 3.90 -24.78 16.77
CA ILE A 493 3.39 -24.17 18.03
C ILE A 493 3.49 -25.19 19.17
N PHE A 494 3.06 -26.43 18.96
CA PHE A 494 3.16 -27.48 19.98
C PHE A 494 4.62 -27.73 20.40
N ALA A 495 5.54 -27.84 19.44
CA ALA A 495 6.96 -28.06 19.68
C ALA A 495 7.64 -26.89 20.42
N GLN A 496 7.20 -25.65 20.18
CA GLN A 496 7.70 -24.46 20.86
C GLN A 496 7.43 -24.49 22.38
N TYR A 497 6.28 -25.01 22.80
CA TYR A 497 5.87 -25.05 24.21
C TYR A 497 6.18 -26.37 24.92
N PHE A 498 6.05 -27.51 24.23
CA PHE A 498 6.18 -28.85 24.82
C PHE A 498 7.42 -29.64 24.36
N GLY A 499 8.36 -29.00 23.65
CA GLY A 499 9.57 -29.64 23.11
C GLY A 499 10.47 -30.35 24.14
N SER A 500 10.31 -30.05 25.43
CA SER A 500 11.00 -30.73 26.55
C SER A 500 10.35 -32.05 26.99
N GLN A 501 9.08 -32.31 26.62
CA GLN A 501 8.34 -33.48 27.07
C GLN A 501 8.55 -34.69 26.14
N ALA A 502 9.26 -35.71 26.62
CA ALA A 502 9.68 -36.84 25.76
C ALA A 502 8.51 -37.64 25.14
N GLN A 503 7.42 -37.89 25.87
CA GLN A 503 6.31 -38.75 25.39
C GLN A 503 5.48 -38.08 24.26
N PRO A 504 4.91 -36.87 24.43
CA PRO A 504 4.16 -36.21 23.35
C PRO A 504 4.99 -36.01 22.08
N MET A 505 6.25 -35.63 22.25
CA MET A 505 7.15 -35.34 21.14
C MET A 505 7.59 -36.61 20.39
N ALA A 506 7.63 -37.78 21.05
CA ALA A 506 7.84 -39.07 20.39
C ALA A 506 6.64 -39.46 19.50
N GLU A 507 5.40 -39.21 19.95
CA GLU A 507 4.21 -39.47 19.14
C GLU A 507 4.12 -38.54 17.92
N LEU A 508 4.41 -37.24 18.11
CA LEU A 508 4.51 -36.28 17.00
C LEU A 508 5.58 -36.68 15.99
N THR A 509 6.74 -37.15 16.46
CA THR A 509 7.82 -37.68 15.60
C THR A 509 7.33 -38.86 14.77
N ARG A 510 6.64 -39.83 15.39
CA ARG A 510 6.07 -40.99 14.68
C ARG A 510 5.06 -40.55 13.61
N CYS A 511 4.18 -39.61 13.94
CA CYS A 511 3.21 -39.06 12.99
C CYS A 511 3.88 -38.37 11.78
N LEU A 512 4.89 -37.53 12.02
CA LEU A 512 5.65 -36.87 10.95
C LEU A 512 6.37 -37.87 10.05
N LEU A 513 6.94 -38.93 10.63
CA LEU A 513 7.55 -40.02 9.86
C LEU A 513 6.50 -40.76 9.02
N ASP A 514 5.39 -41.20 9.62
CA ASP A 514 4.30 -41.91 8.94
C ASP A 514 3.72 -41.08 7.77
N LEU A 515 3.52 -39.77 7.96
CA LEU A 515 3.13 -38.84 6.89
C LEU A 515 4.17 -38.77 5.76
N TYR A 516 5.45 -38.69 6.10
CA TYR A 516 6.52 -38.68 5.11
C TYR A 516 6.63 -40.01 4.34
N ARG A 517 6.32 -41.16 4.98
CA ARG A 517 6.26 -42.47 4.29
C ARG A 517 5.18 -42.50 3.21
N HIS A 518 4.04 -41.85 3.47
CA HIS A 518 2.90 -41.83 2.56
C HIS A 518 3.00 -40.73 1.50
N ASN A 519 3.68 -39.62 1.78
CA ASN A 519 3.83 -38.51 0.83
C ASN A 519 5.19 -37.79 0.99
N CYS A 520 6.15 -38.15 0.15
CA CYS A 520 7.49 -37.56 0.16
C CYS A 520 7.52 -36.08 -0.30
N THR A 521 6.46 -35.58 -0.96
CA THR A 521 6.39 -34.16 -1.37
C THR A 521 6.29 -33.20 -0.17
N LEU A 522 6.00 -33.71 1.02
CA LEU A 522 5.99 -32.95 2.28
C LEU A 522 7.40 -32.55 2.77
N ALA A 523 8.47 -33.04 2.14
CA ALA A 523 9.86 -32.73 2.51
C ALA A 523 10.16 -31.23 2.76
N PRO A 524 9.70 -30.27 1.94
CA PRO A 524 9.95 -28.84 2.19
C PRO A 524 9.31 -28.34 3.50
N ASN A 525 8.14 -28.86 3.86
CA ASN A 525 7.44 -28.47 5.08
C ASN A 525 8.15 -29.03 6.33
N ILE A 526 8.67 -30.26 6.24
CA ILE A 526 9.48 -30.89 7.30
C ILE A 526 10.82 -30.14 7.46
N ILE A 527 11.48 -29.78 6.35
CA ILE A 527 12.70 -28.95 6.36
C ILE A 527 12.43 -27.60 7.01
N ASN A 528 11.34 -26.91 6.65
CA ASN A 528 10.98 -25.62 7.23
C ASN A 528 10.64 -25.72 8.74
N LEU A 529 9.95 -26.79 9.16
CA LEU A 529 9.68 -27.07 10.58
C LEU A 529 10.97 -27.27 11.37
N LEU A 530 11.94 -28.02 10.82
CA LEU A 530 13.26 -28.20 11.41
C LEU A 530 14.05 -26.88 11.45
N ASP A 531 14.04 -26.10 10.38
CA ASP A 531 14.74 -24.80 10.30
C ASP A 531 14.22 -23.79 11.33
N GLU A 532 12.89 -23.62 11.43
CA GLU A 532 12.32 -22.67 12.40
C GLU A 532 12.46 -23.15 13.85
N THR A 533 12.46 -24.48 14.10
CA THR A 533 12.72 -24.99 15.46
C THR A 533 14.17 -24.79 15.88
N TRP A 534 15.16 -25.03 15.01
CA TRP A 534 16.56 -24.73 15.34
C TRP A 534 16.84 -23.23 15.51
N LYS A 535 16.17 -22.33 14.77
CA LYS A 535 16.33 -20.87 14.93
C LYS A 535 15.75 -20.32 16.24
N ARG A 536 14.62 -20.86 16.72
CA ARG A 536 13.91 -20.33 17.90
C ARG A 536 14.15 -21.11 19.18
N LEU A 537 14.59 -22.36 19.08
CA LEU A 537 14.77 -23.28 20.20
C LEU A 537 16.20 -23.84 20.16
N GLU A 538 17.19 -22.99 20.41
CA GLU A 538 18.63 -23.33 20.31
C GLU A 538 19.04 -24.54 21.16
N GLU A 539 18.25 -24.93 22.17
CA GLU A 539 18.47 -26.09 23.05
C GLU A 539 17.52 -27.29 22.81
N SER A 540 16.70 -27.27 21.75
CA SER A 540 15.67 -28.32 21.52
C SER A 540 16.24 -29.71 21.23
N SER A 541 16.13 -30.61 22.21
CA SER A 541 16.46 -32.03 22.04
C SER A 541 15.54 -32.76 21.05
N TRP A 542 14.32 -32.25 20.84
CA TRP A 542 13.36 -32.86 19.92
C TRP A 542 13.76 -32.70 18.45
N ALA A 543 14.15 -31.50 18.01
CA ALA A 543 14.56 -31.28 16.62
C ALA A 543 15.71 -32.22 16.21
N ARG A 544 16.65 -32.46 17.13
CA ARG A 544 17.74 -33.44 17.01
C ARG A 544 17.23 -34.88 16.90
N THR A 545 16.24 -35.26 17.69
CA THR A 545 15.61 -36.60 17.70
C THR A 545 14.83 -36.86 16.41
N LEU A 546 14.04 -35.88 15.95
CA LEU A 546 13.32 -35.93 14.68
C LEU A 546 14.29 -36.03 13.49
N ALA A 547 15.38 -35.25 13.50
CA ALA A 547 16.42 -35.31 12.49
C ALA A 547 17.10 -36.69 12.39
N GLN A 548 17.42 -37.31 13.52
CA GLN A 548 17.98 -38.66 13.57
C GLN A 548 16.99 -39.70 13.04
N ALA A 549 15.73 -39.68 13.50
CA ALA A 549 14.72 -40.63 13.06
C ALA A 549 14.35 -40.48 11.57
N LEU A 550 14.36 -39.25 11.03
CA LEU A 550 14.23 -38.99 9.59
C LEU A 550 15.41 -39.57 8.80
N GLN A 551 16.64 -39.43 9.30
CA GLN A 551 17.82 -39.97 8.65
C GLN A 551 17.80 -41.51 8.61
N GLU A 552 17.47 -42.16 9.73
CA GLU A 552 17.31 -43.61 9.81
C GLU A 552 16.22 -44.13 8.88
N PHE A 553 15.10 -43.41 8.77
CA PHE A 553 14.05 -43.72 7.80
C PHE A 553 14.56 -43.60 6.36
N VAL A 554 15.12 -42.45 5.96
CA VAL A 554 15.61 -42.23 4.60
C VAL A 554 16.66 -43.27 4.17
N VAL A 555 17.57 -43.66 5.07
CA VAL A 555 18.65 -44.62 4.79
C VAL A 555 18.14 -46.08 4.65
N SER A 556 16.99 -46.39 5.26
CA SER A 556 16.38 -47.73 5.23
C SER A 556 15.37 -47.95 4.10
N VAL A 557 14.87 -46.88 3.45
CA VAL A 557 13.93 -46.94 2.32
C VAL A 557 14.58 -47.54 1.05
N PRO A 558 13.85 -48.37 0.27
CA PRO A 558 14.33 -48.91 -1.01
C PRO A 558 14.47 -47.82 -2.09
N LEU A 559 15.44 -48.01 -3.00
CA LEU A 559 15.78 -47.04 -4.06
C LEU A 559 14.76 -47.01 -5.22
N GLN A 560 13.62 -46.35 -4.98
CA GLN A 560 12.68 -45.92 -6.03
C GLN A 560 13.08 -44.54 -6.57
N GLU A 561 12.78 -44.29 -7.85
CA GLU A 561 13.35 -43.16 -8.61
C GLU A 561 12.59 -41.84 -8.37
N ASP A 562 11.26 -41.87 -8.29
CA ASP A 562 10.42 -40.66 -8.17
C ASP A 562 10.66 -39.89 -6.85
N ASP A 563 10.74 -40.61 -5.72
CA ASP A 563 10.91 -40.01 -4.39
C ASP A 563 12.37 -39.71 -4.02
N LEU A 564 13.35 -40.21 -4.77
CA LEU A 564 14.78 -40.06 -4.45
C LEU A 564 15.17 -38.57 -4.33
N SER A 565 14.58 -37.71 -5.18
CA SER A 565 14.86 -36.28 -5.19
C SER A 565 14.46 -35.56 -3.90
N TRP A 566 13.45 -36.07 -3.17
CA TRP A 566 12.99 -35.52 -1.88
C TRP A 566 13.84 -36.05 -0.72
N HIS A 567 14.13 -37.35 -0.72
CA HIS A 567 15.06 -37.98 0.20
C HIS A 567 16.43 -37.29 0.22
N LEU A 568 17.00 -37.00 -0.95
CA LEU A 568 18.27 -36.29 -1.09
C LEU A 568 18.20 -34.84 -0.56
N LYS A 569 17.08 -34.13 -0.71
CA LYS A 569 16.91 -32.76 -0.16
C LYS A 569 16.88 -32.76 1.37
N ILE A 570 16.20 -33.73 1.99
CA ILE A 570 16.21 -33.89 3.45
C ILE A 570 17.64 -34.18 3.92
N LEU A 571 18.33 -35.15 3.32
CA LEU A 571 19.74 -35.45 3.67
C LEU A 571 20.66 -34.24 3.45
N ALA A 572 20.45 -33.42 2.41
CA ALA A 572 21.22 -32.21 2.18
C ALA A 572 21.03 -31.17 3.29
N ARG A 573 19.82 -31.05 3.85
CA ARG A 573 19.56 -30.22 5.03
C ARG A 573 20.17 -30.80 6.30
N LEU A 574 19.98 -32.09 6.56
CA LEU A 574 20.52 -32.76 7.75
C LEU A 574 22.05 -32.79 7.77
N ALA A 575 22.69 -32.82 6.61
CA ALA A 575 24.14 -32.72 6.43
C ALA A 575 24.72 -31.33 6.75
N LYS A 576 23.90 -30.33 7.13
CA LYS A 576 24.37 -29.04 7.67
C LYS A 576 24.49 -29.03 9.20
N GLU A 577 23.95 -30.03 9.90
CA GLU A 577 23.96 -30.06 11.37
C GLU A 577 25.10 -30.89 11.95
N LYS A 578 25.87 -30.29 12.87
CA LYS A 578 27.01 -30.94 13.56
C LYS A 578 26.59 -32.10 14.46
N GLU A 579 25.38 -32.05 15.01
CA GLU A 579 24.90 -32.95 16.06
C GLU A 579 24.25 -34.24 15.53
N VAL A 580 24.09 -34.38 14.22
CA VAL A 580 23.53 -35.56 13.56
C VAL A 580 24.66 -36.45 13.04
N PRO A 581 24.72 -37.75 13.40
CA PRO A 581 25.77 -38.67 12.93
C PRO A 581 25.63 -38.94 11.42
N GLN A 582 26.69 -38.79 10.63
CA GLN A 582 26.58 -38.83 9.16
C GLN A 582 27.02 -40.15 8.49
N ALA A 583 27.44 -41.15 9.27
CA ALA A 583 27.97 -42.42 8.75
C ALA A 583 26.92 -43.25 7.98
N SER A 584 25.68 -43.26 8.46
CA SER A 584 24.49 -43.86 7.83
C SER A 584 24.22 -43.24 6.45
N THR A 585 24.20 -41.90 6.39
CA THR A 585 24.07 -41.11 5.17
C THR A 585 25.16 -41.45 4.16
N MET A 586 26.43 -41.49 4.59
CA MET A 586 27.56 -41.86 3.71
C MET A 586 27.41 -43.26 3.10
N HIS A 587 26.97 -44.25 3.88
CA HIS A 587 26.74 -45.60 3.36
C HIS A 587 25.57 -45.65 2.35
N PHE A 588 24.51 -44.88 2.58
CA PHE A 588 23.40 -44.73 1.62
C PHE A 588 23.86 -44.07 0.31
N LEU A 589 24.62 -42.97 0.37
CA LEU A 589 25.14 -42.30 -0.83
C LEU A 589 26.09 -43.22 -1.63
N ALA A 590 26.94 -44.00 -0.96
CA ALA A 590 27.82 -44.96 -1.62
C ALA A 590 27.02 -46.07 -2.33
N ARG A 591 25.97 -46.62 -1.69
CA ARG A 591 25.02 -47.56 -2.31
C ARG A 591 24.30 -46.93 -3.51
N LEU A 592 23.93 -45.66 -3.41
CA LEU A 592 23.21 -44.94 -4.45
C LEU A 592 24.08 -44.72 -5.70
N VAL A 593 25.32 -44.23 -5.52
CA VAL A 593 26.27 -44.04 -6.64
C VAL A 593 26.64 -45.38 -7.29
N ALA A 594 26.84 -46.44 -6.48
CA ALA A 594 27.09 -47.79 -7.01
C ALA A 594 25.90 -48.39 -7.78
N SER A 595 24.67 -47.90 -7.57
CA SER A 595 23.48 -48.40 -8.28
C SER A 595 23.32 -47.85 -9.71
N GLY A 596 24.08 -46.80 -10.09
CA GLY A 596 24.00 -46.19 -11.42
C GLY A 596 22.70 -45.42 -11.73
N LYS A 597 21.73 -45.36 -10.79
CA LYS A 597 20.40 -44.76 -10.99
C LYS A 597 20.37 -43.22 -11.02
N LEU A 598 21.49 -42.56 -10.79
CA LEU A 598 21.61 -41.09 -10.82
C LEU A 598 21.98 -40.62 -12.22
N GLY A 599 20.98 -40.45 -13.09
CA GLY A 599 21.15 -39.93 -14.45
C GLY A 599 20.98 -38.42 -14.60
N ASP A 600 20.27 -37.77 -13.68
CA ASP A 600 19.81 -36.38 -13.82
C ASP A 600 20.75 -35.37 -13.15
N TRP A 601 21.12 -34.31 -13.90
CA TRP A 601 21.87 -33.15 -13.40
C TRP A 601 21.32 -32.63 -12.06
N ARG A 602 20.00 -32.47 -11.92
CA ARG A 602 19.36 -31.96 -10.69
C ARG A 602 19.68 -32.82 -9.46
N SER A 603 19.59 -34.15 -9.61
CA SER A 603 19.86 -35.09 -8.52
C SER A 603 21.36 -35.15 -8.20
N GLY A 604 22.21 -35.05 -9.22
CA GLY A 604 23.66 -34.90 -9.07
C GLY A 604 24.07 -33.62 -8.32
N GLN A 605 23.42 -32.47 -8.59
CA GLN A 605 23.68 -31.24 -7.85
C GLN A 605 23.24 -31.33 -6.38
N ILE A 606 22.11 -31.97 -6.08
CA ILE A 606 21.69 -32.19 -4.68
C ILE A 606 22.69 -33.12 -3.98
N LEU A 607 23.15 -34.19 -4.63
CA LEU A 607 24.20 -35.07 -4.11
C LEU A 607 25.51 -34.32 -3.80
N LEU A 608 25.96 -33.46 -4.72
CA LEU A 608 27.12 -32.59 -4.51
C LEU A 608 26.91 -31.59 -3.36
N SER A 609 25.68 -31.09 -3.16
CA SER A 609 25.36 -30.23 -2.02
C SER A 609 25.46 -30.97 -0.68
N ILE A 610 25.05 -32.24 -0.61
CA ILE A 610 25.26 -33.09 0.57
C ILE A 610 26.76 -33.23 0.84
N CYS A 611 27.54 -33.59 -0.20
CA CYS A 611 28.99 -33.74 -0.07
C CYS A 611 29.67 -32.44 0.40
N ARG A 612 29.29 -31.28 -0.16
CA ARG A 612 29.79 -29.95 0.27
C ARG A 612 29.47 -29.68 1.74
N ASN A 613 28.24 -29.93 2.18
CA ASN A 613 27.84 -29.69 3.57
C ASN A 613 28.63 -30.61 4.53
N LEU A 614 28.82 -31.88 4.17
CA LEU A 614 29.66 -32.82 4.93
C LEU A 614 31.15 -32.42 4.99
N MET A 615 31.69 -31.82 3.92
CA MET A 615 33.06 -31.27 3.91
C MET A 615 33.20 -30.09 4.89
N VAL A 616 32.18 -29.24 5.02
CA VAL A 616 32.19 -28.11 5.97
C VAL A 616 32.15 -28.59 7.44
N LEU A 617 31.50 -29.72 7.71
CA LEU A 617 31.18 -30.17 9.07
C LEU A 617 32.29 -30.86 9.89
N HIS A 618 33.54 -31.02 9.39
CA HIS A 618 34.64 -31.77 10.06
C HIS A 618 34.52 -31.82 11.61
N PRO A 619 34.26 -32.99 12.22
CA PRO A 619 35.01 -34.22 11.96
C PRO A 619 34.17 -35.53 11.84
N SER A 620 32.87 -35.48 11.51
CA SER A 620 31.97 -36.63 11.74
C SER A 620 31.97 -37.79 10.72
N PRO A 621 32.31 -37.65 9.41
CA PRO A 621 32.58 -38.79 8.53
C PRO A 621 34.09 -39.01 8.31
N PRO A 622 34.55 -40.27 8.14
CA PRO A 622 35.94 -40.53 7.75
C PRO A 622 36.21 -39.99 6.34
N LEU A 623 37.15 -39.05 6.24
CA LEU A 623 37.47 -38.31 5.01
C LEU A 623 37.78 -39.20 3.81
N SER A 624 38.33 -40.40 4.05
CA SER A 624 38.59 -41.42 3.04
C SER A 624 37.32 -41.92 2.33
N GLN A 625 36.20 -42.07 3.04
CA GLN A 625 34.94 -42.52 2.43
C GLN A 625 34.31 -41.41 1.58
N LEU A 626 34.40 -40.15 2.02
CA LEU A 626 33.90 -39.01 1.25
C LEU A 626 34.76 -38.73 0.00
N ALA A 627 36.08 -38.87 0.12
CA ALA A 627 36.99 -38.82 -1.03
C ALA A 627 36.72 -39.96 -2.03
N ALA A 628 36.51 -41.19 -1.56
CA ALA A 628 36.15 -42.33 -2.43
C ALA A 628 34.79 -42.11 -3.14
N LEU A 629 33.79 -41.55 -2.45
CA LEU A 629 32.49 -41.22 -3.02
C LEU A 629 32.61 -40.14 -4.11
N LEU A 630 33.30 -39.03 -3.84
CA LEU A 630 33.52 -37.95 -4.81
C LEU A 630 34.30 -38.44 -6.04
N HIS A 631 35.31 -39.29 -5.84
CA HIS A 631 36.05 -39.90 -6.93
C HIS A 631 35.18 -40.82 -7.80
N ALA A 632 34.32 -41.64 -7.18
CA ALA A 632 33.36 -42.48 -7.90
C ALA A 632 32.34 -41.66 -8.70
N ILE A 633 31.86 -40.53 -8.17
CA ILE A 633 30.98 -39.61 -8.90
C ILE A 633 31.72 -38.98 -10.10
N SER A 634 32.96 -38.52 -9.91
CA SER A 634 33.76 -37.89 -10.99
C SER A 634 34.06 -38.81 -12.17
N LEU A 635 34.05 -40.13 -11.96
CA LEU A 635 34.32 -41.13 -13.01
C LEU A 635 33.05 -41.71 -13.65
N ASN A 636 31.96 -41.85 -12.89
CA ASN A 636 30.82 -42.70 -13.27
C ASN A 636 29.48 -41.97 -13.46
N HIS A 637 29.38 -40.67 -13.13
CA HIS A 637 28.14 -39.92 -13.32
C HIS A 637 27.87 -39.65 -14.81
N THR A 638 26.62 -39.52 -15.24
CA THR A 638 26.24 -39.28 -16.65
C THR A 638 26.51 -37.85 -17.13
N ASP A 639 26.28 -36.88 -16.25
CA ASP A 639 26.41 -35.44 -16.52
C ASP A 639 27.83 -34.91 -16.20
N VAL A 640 28.40 -34.17 -17.16
CA VAL A 640 29.78 -33.65 -17.13
C VAL A 640 29.99 -32.54 -16.08
N ASP A 641 29.02 -31.65 -15.89
CA ASP A 641 29.12 -30.57 -14.89
C ASP A 641 29.12 -31.14 -13.45
N VAL A 642 28.40 -32.24 -13.24
CA VAL A 642 28.47 -32.99 -11.98
C VAL A 642 29.81 -33.74 -11.82
N GLN A 643 30.36 -34.33 -12.89
CA GLN A 643 31.69 -34.97 -12.87
C GLN A 643 32.80 -33.98 -12.50
N ASP A 644 32.87 -32.85 -13.20
CA ASP A 644 33.91 -31.83 -13.02
C ASP A 644 33.89 -31.25 -11.60
N ARG A 645 32.69 -30.95 -11.07
CA ARG A 645 32.54 -30.49 -9.67
C ARG A 645 32.92 -31.55 -8.64
N ALA A 646 32.58 -32.82 -8.89
CA ALA A 646 33.02 -33.91 -8.02
C ALA A 646 34.55 -34.02 -7.99
N GLY A 647 35.20 -33.88 -9.16
CA GLY A 647 36.66 -33.82 -9.29
C GLY A 647 37.29 -32.62 -8.58
N LEU A 648 36.67 -31.43 -8.68
CA LEU A 648 37.09 -30.24 -7.95
C LEU A 648 36.96 -30.43 -6.43
N TYR A 649 35.81 -30.91 -5.94
CA TYR A 649 35.62 -31.17 -4.50
C TYR A 649 36.56 -32.26 -3.98
N TYR A 650 36.82 -33.33 -4.75
CA TYR A 650 37.83 -34.33 -4.44
C TYR A 650 39.24 -33.72 -4.33
N THR A 651 39.60 -32.84 -5.26
CA THR A 651 40.89 -32.14 -5.28
C THR A 651 41.02 -31.19 -4.08
N LEU A 652 39.95 -30.46 -3.73
CA LEU A 652 39.94 -29.58 -2.55
C LEU A 652 40.04 -30.39 -1.24
N LEU A 653 39.32 -31.51 -1.12
CA LEU A 653 39.33 -32.39 0.06
C LEU A 653 40.70 -33.03 0.31
N THR A 654 41.44 -33.33 -0.76
CA THR A 654 42.74 -34.00 -0.67
C THR A 654 43.92 -33.05 -0.47
N ASN A 655 43.81 -31.78 -0.93
CA ASN A 655 44.94 -30.83 -0.94
C ASN A 655 44.83 -29.67 0.07
N LEU A 656 43.65 -29.40 0.66
CA LEU A 656 43.47 -28.31 1.63
C LEU A 656 43.36 -28.81 3.07
N SER A 657 43.87 -28.04 4.03
CA SER A 657 43.57 -28.23 5.45
C SER A 657 42.11 -27.86 5.74
N GLY A 658 41.46 -28.54 6.69
CA GLY A 658 40.02 -28.38 6.95
C GLY A 658 39.56 -26.95 7.27
N GLU A 659 40.42 -26.12 7.86
CA GLU A 659 40.16 -24.68 8.09
C GLU A 659 40.14 -23.87 6.79
N LYS A 660 41.09 -24.15 5.87
CA LYS A 660 41.12 -23.53 4.53
C LYS A 660 40.00 -24.05 3.64
N LEU A 661 39.63 -25.33 3.80
CA LEU A 661 38.50 -25.92 3.09
C LEU A 661 37.19 -25.24 3.51
N ARG A 662 37.00 -25.00 4.83
CA ARG A 662 35.86 -24.24 5.35
C ARG A 662 35.78 -22.83 4.79
N SER A 663 36.86 -22.05 4.82
CA SER A 663 36.82 -20.66 4.32
C SER A 663 36.63 -20.56 2.79
N VAL A 664 37.02 -21.58 2.04
CA VAL A 664 36.74 -21.68 0.59
C VAL A 664 35.30 -22.13 0.30
N LEU A 665 34.71 -23.00 1.13
CA LEU A 665 33.36 -23.53 0.93
C LEU A 665 32.25 -22.69 1.58
N VAL A 666 32.56 -21.95 2.64
CA VAL A 666 31.68 -21.03 3.35
C VAL A 666 32.45 -19.71 3.53
N PRO A 667 32.23 -18.72 2.66
CA PRO A 667 32.87 -17.42 2.80
C PRO A 667 32.23 -16.63 3.95
N GLU A 668 32.76 -16.80 5.16
CA GLU A 668 32.34 -16.00 6.32
C GLU A 668 32.87 -14.55 6.20
N GLY A 669 31.98 -13.64 5.82
CA GLY A 669 32.15 -12.21 6.04
C GLY A 669 33.04 -11.45 5.05
N LEU A 670 33.24 -10.16 5.38
CA LEU A 670 33.59 -9.06 4.48
C LEU A 670 35.08 -9.02 4.05
N VAL A 671 35.63 -10.17 3.64
CA VAL A 671 36.98 -10.27 3.07
C VAL A 671 36.91 -9.93 1.58
N LYS A 672 37.57 -8.83 1.19
CA LYS A 672 37.65 -8.27 -0.17
C LYS A 672 37.71 -9.37 -1.25
N THR A 673 36.59 -9.56 -1.93
CA THR A 673 36.38 -10.51 -3.04
C THR A 673 37.19 -10.10 -4.27
N ARG A 674 38.49 -10.39 -4.23
CA ARG A 674 39.38 -10.32 -5.38
C ARG A 674 39.69 -11.72 -5.90
N SER A 675 39.29 -11.94 -7.15
CA SER A 675 40.00 -12.79 -8.12
C SER A 675 39.68 -14.30 -8.22
N LEU A 676 38.46 -14.78 -7.95
CA LEU A 676 37.98 -16.12 -8.41
C LEU A 676 36.49 -16.13 -8.81
N SER A 677 36.03 -15.15 -9.59
CA SER A 677 34.63 -15.01 -10.03
C SER A 677 34.26 -15.88 -11.26
N SER A 678 34.69 -17.14 -11.30
CA SER A 678 34.41 -18.05 -12.43
C SER A 678 33.82 -19.42 -12.04
N SER A 679 33.35 -19.57 -10.80
CA SER A 679 32.53 -20.73 -10.42
C SER A 679 31.07 -20.43 -10.75
N ILE A 680 30.57 -20.99 -11.86
CA ILE A 680 29.28 -20.64 -12.46
C ILE A 680 28.08 -21.03 -11.57
N VAL A 681 28.23 -21.94 -10.61
CA VAL A 681 27.16 -22.31 -9.65
C VAL A 681 27.73 -22.71 -8.29
N ALA A 682 28.20 -21.74 -7.51
CA ALA A 682 28.36 -21.91 -6.08
C ALA A 682 27.25 -21.14 -5.35
N ASP A 683 26.52 -21.80 -4.42
CA ASP A 683 25.72 -21.07 -3.42
C ASP A 683 26.67 -20.27 -2.53
N SER A 684 26.96 -19.05 -2.95
CA SER A 684 27.61 -17.97 -2.22
C SER A 684 26.84 -16.70 -2.52
N GLU A 685 26.82 -15.74 -1.60
CA GLU A 685 26.11 -14.47 -1.78
C GLU A 685 26.59 -13.69 -3.03
N SER A 686 27.78 -14.00 -3.56
CA SER A 686 28.29 -13.51 -4.84
C SER A 686 27.57 -14.06 -6.09
N PHE A 687 27.02 -15.28 -6.05
CA PHE A 687 26.17 -15.79 -7.14
C PHE A 687 24.77 -15.15 -7.08
N VAL A 688 24.26 -14.94 -5.86
CA VAL A 688 23.08 -14.10 -5.65
C VAL A 688 23.35 -12.67 -6.13
N ALA A 689 24.53 -12.11 -5.89
CA ALA A 689 24.94 -10.81 -6.44
C ALA A 689 24.96 -10.80 -7.98
N ALA A 690 25.56 -11.80 -8.62
CA ALA A 690 25.57 -11.92 -10.09
C ALA A 690 24.16 -12.09 -10.72
N LEU A 691 23.22 -12.74 -9.99
CA LEU A 691 21.82 -12.89 -10.39
C LEU A 691 20.92 -11.72 -9.98
N THR A 692 21.32 -10.92 -8.98
CA THR A 692 20.57 -9.74 -8.55
C THR A 692 20.93 -8.55 -9.42
N VAL A 693 19.89 -7.86 -9.85
CA VAL A 693 20.04 -6.70 -10.70
C VAL A 693 20.42 -5.51 -9.82
N HIS A 694 21.69 -5.08 -9.89
CA HIS A 694 22.21 -4.00 -9.05
C HIS A 694 21.74 -2.61 -9.54
N PRO A 695 21.00 -1.83 -8.73
CA PRO A 695 20.61 -0.48 -9.12
C PRO A 695 21.83 0.46 -9.16
N VAL A 696 21.92 1.29 -10.21
CA VAL A 696 22.98 2.28 -10.42
C VAL A 696 22.35 3.62 -10.78
N ASP A 697 22.70 4.66 -10.02
CA ASP A 697 22.25 6.03 -10.21
C ASP A 697 23.43 6.97 -9.85
N PRO A 698 23.89 7.90 -10.71
CA PRO A 698 23.36 8.22 -12.05
C PRO A 698 23.63 7.16 -13.12
N ALA A 699 22.68 7.01 -14.05
CA ALA A 699 22.81 6.11 -15.20
C ALA A 699 24.00 6.48 -16.12
N PRO A 700 24.84 5.52 -16.56
CA PRO A 700 26.00 5.80 -17.41
C PRO A 700 25.65 6.11 -18.87
N LEU A 701 24.37 6.10 -19.24
CA LEU A 701 23.87 6.20 -20.61
C LEU A 701 22.77 7.23 -20.74
N LYS A 702 22.72 7.89 -21.89
CA LYS A 702 21.65 8.81 -22.28
C LYS A 702 21.20 8.53 -23.72
N LEU A 703 19.90 8.62 -23.96
CA LEU A 703 19.31 8.55 -25.29
C LEU A 703 19.16 9.97 -25.84
N GLN A 704 20.04 10.37 -26.76
CA GLN A 704 19.92 11.65 -27.45
C GLN A 704 19.07 11.48 -28.70
N ARG A 705 18.01 12.28 -28.85
CA ARG A 705 17.14 12.23 -30.03
C ARG A 705 17.91 12.61 -31.30
N VAL A 706 17.68 11.88 -32.38
CA VAL A 706 18.20 12.16 -33.72
C VAL A 706 17.02 12.54 -34.62
N GLU A 707 17.19 13.56 -35.44
CA GLU A 707 16.21 13.92 -36.47
C GLU A 707 16.14 12.79 -37.53
N ILE A 708 14.98 12.14 -37.66
CA ILE A 708 14.76 11.19 -38.74
C ILE A 708 14.36 11.94 -40.00
N THR A 709 15.22 11.87 -41.02
CA THR A 709 14.79 11.91 -42.42
C THR A 709 13.88 10.72 -42.70
N GLY A 710 12.59 11.04 -42.92
CA GLY A 710 11.41 10.16 -42.90
C GLY A 710 11.58 8.66 -43.15
N ASP A 711 10.89 7.85 -42.33
CA ASP A 711 10.48 6.51 -42.75
C ASP A 711 9.59 6.66 -44.00
N ALA A 712 9.89 5.87 -45.03
CA ALA A 712 9.17 5.94 -46.29
C ALA A 712 7.70 5.54 -46.07
N PRO A 713 6.72 6.35 -46.50
CA PRO A 713 5.32 5.97 -46.42
C PRO A 713 5.06 4.65 -47.15
N ALA A 714 4.04 3.90 -46.70
CA ALA A 714 3.59 2.69 -47.36
C ALA A 714 3.37 2.94 -48.86
N VAL A 715 3.90 2.06 -49.72
CA VAL A 715 3.91 2.22 -51.19
C VAL A 715 2.51 2.61 -51.68
N PRO A 716 2.34 3.82 -52.24
CA PRO A 716 1.04 4.27 -52.69
C PRO A 716 0.61 3.45 -53.93
N PRO A 717 -0.69 3.17 -54.10
CA PRO A 717 -1.18 2.50 -55.30
C PRO A 717 -0.88 3.37 -56.52
N ALA A 718 -0.59 2.72 -57.67
CA ALA A 718 -0.31 3.39 -58.93
C ALA A 718 -1.55 4.03 -59.60
N THR A 719 -2.57 4.38 -58.83
CA THR A 719 -3.82 4.98 -59.30
C THR A 719 -3.55 6.42 -59.77
N GLN A 720 -3.89 6.73 -61.02
CA GLN A 720 -3.66 8.07 -61.59
C GLN A 720 -4.78 9.09 -61.28
N GLU A 721 -5.89 8.63 -60.71
CA GLU A 721 -7.10 9.38 -60.37
C GLU A 721 -7.12 9.83 -58.91
N VAL A 722 -7.49 11.10 -58.71
CA VAL A 722 -7.49 11.75 -57.38
C VAL A 722 -8.60 11.20 -56.48
N ASP A 723 -9.82 11.00 -56.99
CA ASP A 723 -10.96 10.60 -56.14
C ASP A 723 -10.82 9.18 -55.57
N GLY A 724 -10.27 8.24 -56.34
CA GLY A 724 -9.91 6.90 -55.87
C GLY A 724 -8.76 6.93 -54.86
N TYR A 725 -7.81 7.86 -55.02
CA TYR A 725 -6.73 8.06 -54.04
C TYR A 725 -7.25 8.63 -52.72
N CYS A 726 -8.17 9.60 -52.75
CA CYS A 726 -8.87 10.08 -51.56
C CYS A 726 -9.67 8.99 -50.84
N GLN A 727 -10.28 8.05 -51.58
CA GLN A 727 -10.94 6.89 -50.97
C GLN A 727 -9.91 5.94 -50.33
N TRP A 728 -8.75 5.74 -50.97
CA TRP A 728 -7.66 4.92 -50.45
C TRP A 728 -7.06 5.48 -49.15
N LEU A 729 -6.92 6.81 -49.04
CA LEU A 729 -6.46 7.51 -47.82
C LEU A 729 -7.45 7.35 -46.66
N LEU A 730 -8.74 7.58 -46.92
CA LEU A 730 -9.81 7.57 -45.92
C LEU A 730 -10.34 6.15 -45.59
N ALA A 731 -9.72 5.10 -46.15
CA ALA A 731 -10.13 3.71 -45.93
C ALA A 731 -9.54 3.14 -44.61
N ASP A 732 -10.33 2.32 -43.93
CA ASP A 732 -9.96 1.72 -42.65
C ASP A 732 -9.04 0.51 -42.81
N ARG A 733 -7.93 0.46 -42.06
CA ARG A 733 -6.89 -0.62 -42.08
C ARG A 733 -6.06 -0.60 -40.78
N SER A 734 -5.02 -1.43 -40.70
CA SER A 734 -4.11 -1.50 -39.54
C SER A 734 -3.54 -0.13 -39.10
N PRO A 735 -3.33 0.09 -37.78
CA PRO A 735 -2.80 1.35 -37.26
C PRO A 735 -1.40 1.64 -37.81
N SER A 736 -1.14 2.91 -38.10
CA SER A 736 0.18 3.35 -38.59
C SER A 736 1.24 3.28 -37.49
N ARG A 737 2.49 3.03 -37.90
CA ARG A 737 3.65 2.93 -37.01
C ARG A 737 4.40 4.25 -37.02
N LEU A 738 4.75 4.75 -35.85
CA LEU A 738 5.62 5.91 -35.68
C LEU A 738 7.03 5.42 -35.32
N SER A 739 8.05 5.80 -36.10
CA SER A 739 9.44 5.50 -35.76
C SER A 739 10.15 6.75 -35.23
N LEU A 740 10.83 6.63 -34.09
CA LEU A 740 11.64 7.68 -33.47
C LEU A 740 13.08 7.16 -33.29
N ALA A 741 14.09 7.94 -33.69
CA ALA A 741 15.48 7.52 -33.63
C ALA A 741 16.22 8.21 -32.50
N TYR A 742 16.99 7.42 -31.76
CA TYR A 742 17.79 7.89 -30.64
C TYR A 742 19.22 7.34 -30.77
N ARG A 743 20.20 8.18 -30.54
CA ARG A 743 21.61 7.81 -30.43
C ARG A 743 21.92 7.55 -28.97
N LEU A 744 22.46 6.36 -28.68
CA LEU A 744 22.86 5.99 -27.32
C LEU A 744 24.26 6.55 -27.03
N VAL A 745 24.32 7.62 -26.25
CA VAL A 745 25.57 8.31 -25.88
C VAL A 745 25.92 8.02 -24.43
N PRO A 746 27.22 7.99 -24.06
CA PRO A 746 27.63 8.01 -22.66
C PRO A 746 27.07 9.25 -21.96
N ALA A 747 26.68 9.10 -20.70
CA ALA A 747 26.33 10.23 -19.86
C ALA A 747 27.58 11.07 -19.49
N GLY A 748 27.36 12.31 -19.06
CA GLY A 748 28.41 13.31 -18.87
C GLY A 748 29.33 13.07 -17.66
N PRO A 749 30.28 13.99 -17.39
CA PRO A 749 31.22 13.86 -16.26
C PRO A 749 30.47 13.77 -14.92
N GLY A 750 30.60 12.61 -14.25
CA GLY A 750 29.89 12.29 -13.01
C GLY A 750 29.39 10.85 -12.92
N THR A 751 29.39 10.10 -14.02
CA THR A 751 28.94 8.69 -14.07
C THR A 751 30.07 7.68 -13.88
N PRO A 752 29.78 6.44 -13.45
CA PRO A 752 30.79 5.39 -13.32
C PRO A 752 31.49 5.09 -14.67
N PRO A 753 32.83 4.94 -14.68
CA PRO A 753 33.61 4.76 -15.91
C PRO A 753 33.55 3.30 -16.39
N TYR A 754 32.54 2.97 -17.17
CA TYR A 754 32.44 1.67 -17.85
C TYR A 754 32.89 1.77 -19.31
N ASP A 755 34.06 1.23 -19.64
CA ASP A 755 34.62 1.26 -21.01
C ASP A 755 33.88 0.34 -21.99
N LEU A 756 33.22 -0.69 -21.46
CA LEU A 756 32.46 -1.71 -22.19
C LEU A 756 31.20 -2.12 -21.41
N LEU A 757 30.05 -2.05 -22.07
CA LEU A 757 28.77 -2.60 -21.62
C LEU A 757 28.31 -3.68 -22.61
N LEU A 758 27.79 -4.78 -22.06
CA LEU A 758 27.32 -5.95 -22.80
C LEU A 758 25.82 -6.14 -22.56
N CYS A 759 25.13 -6.75 -23.54
CA CYS A 759 23.71 -7.13 -23.42
C CYS A 759 22.81 -5.99 -22.91
N VAL A 760 22.96 -4.78 -23.44
CA VAL A 760 22.19 -3.61 -23.01
C VAL A 760 20.75 -3.75 -23.51
N VAL A 761 19.82 -4.02 -22.60
CA VAL A 761 18.38 -4.12 -22.86
C VAL A 761 17.71 -2.83 -22.39
N LEU A 762 17.13 -2.08 -23.33
CA LEU A 762 16.32 -0.91 -23.04
C LEU A 762 14.84 -1.30 -22.91
N ARG A 763 14.26 -1.05 -21.75
CA ARG A 763 12.85 -1.28 -21.43
C ARG A 763 12.09 0.05 -21.42
N PHE A 764 10.91 0.04 -22.03
CA PHE A 764 10.06 1.21 -22.20
C PHE A 764 8.69 0.96 -21.57
N THR A 765 8.28 1.79 -20.61
CA THR A 765 6.92 1.77 -20.07
C THR A 765 6.22 3.08 -20.41
N CYS A 766 5.03 2.98 -21.02
CA CYS A 766 4.23 4.13 -21.40
C CYS A 766 3.27 4.49 -20.27
N THR A 767 3.13 5.78 -19.95
CA THR A 767 2.19 6.25 -18.92
C THR A 767 0.73 6.25 -19.39
N SER A 768 0.49 6.22 -20.70
CA SER A 768 -0.84 6.33 -21.29
C SER A 768 -1.31 5.02 -21.92
N GLN A 769 -2.61 4.71 -21.78
CA GLN A 769 -3.26 3.56 -22.44
C GLN A 769 -3.49 3.81 -23.95
N HIS A 770 -2.99 4.93 -24.50
CA HIS A 770 -3.19 5.32 -25.89
C HIS A 770 -2.20 4.68 -26.86
N TYR A 771 -1.28 3.84 -26.40
CA TYR A 771 -0.23 3.18 -27.20
C TYR A 771 -0.18 1.68 -26.90
N GLU A 772 0.11 0.86 -27.92
CA GLU A 772 0.47 -0.55 -27.71
C GLU A 772 1.78 -0.66 -26.88
N PRO A 773 1.98 -1.76 -26.13
CA PRO A 773 3.23 -2.03 -25.42
C PRO A 773 4.44 -1.95 -26.35
N VAL A 774 5.42 -1.13 -25.96
CA VAL A 774 6.63 -0.87 -26.74
C VAL A 774 7.61 -2.03 -26.53
N PRO A 775 8.11 -2.67 -27.60
CA PRO A 775 9.03 -3.81 -27.45
C PRO A 775 10.38 -3.37 -26.85
N GLU A 776 10.99 -4.27 -26.08
CA GLU A 776 12.36 -4.08 -25.57
C GLU A 776 13.38 -3.97 -26.72
N LEU A 777 14.39 -3.13 -26.54
CA LEU A 777 15.45 -2.92 -27.53
C LEU A 777 16.78 -3.44 -27.00
N CYS A 778 17.26 -4.53 -27.59
CA CYS A 778 18.51 -5.20 -27.19
C CYS A 778 19.69 -4.73 -28.05
N ILE A 779 20.76 -4.27 -27.41
CA ILE A 779 22.00 -3.84 -28.04
C ILE A 779 23.12 -4.78 -27.53
N PRO A 780 23.78 -5.56 -28.40
CA PRO A 780 24.65 -6.66 -27.96
C PRO A 780 25.91 -6.17 -27.23
N CYS A 781 26.48 -5.03 -27.65
CA CYS A 781 27.59 -4.39 -26.98
C CYS A 781 27.62 -2.87 -27.25
N LEU A 782 28.11 -2.12 -26.29
CA LEU A 782 28.43 -0.70 -26.39
C LEU A 782 29.81 -0.48 -25.77
N SER A 783 30.70 0.24 -26.47
CA SER A 783 32.03 0.58 -25.97
C SER A 783 32.33 2.04 -26.24
N ALA A 784 33.02 2.69 -25.30
CA ALA A 784 33.46 4.09 -25.43
C ALA A 784 34.36 4.34 -26.66
N HIS A 785 35.01 3.31 -27.20
CA HIS A 785 35.87 3.39 -28.39
C HIS A 785 35.15 3.16 -29.72
N ARG A 786 33.83 2.91 -29.71
CA ARG A 786 33.02 2.71 -30.92
C ARG A 786 32.01 3.86 -31.10
N PRO A 787 31.61 4.19 -32.34
CA PRO A 787 30.57 5.20 -32.57
C PRO A 787 29.25 4.77 -31.94
N SER A 788 28.59 5.70 -31.24
CA SER A 788 27.29 5.49 -30.60
C SER A 788 26.25 4.89 -31.54
N PRO A 789 25.63 3.74 -31.21
CA PRO A 789 24.61 3.13 -32.04
C PRO A 789 23.36 4.02 -32.08
N THR A 790 22.72 4.04 -33.25
CA THR A 790 21.42 4.70 -33.43
C THR A 790 20.33 3.64 -33.43
N VAL A 791 19.39 3.77 -32.50
CA VAL A 791 18.32 2.82 -32.24
C VAL A 791 16.99 3.40 -32.72
N ARG A 792 16.17 2.58 -33.38
CA ARG A 792 14.83 2.98 -33.87
C ARG A 792 13.74 2.43 -32.94
N LEU A 793 13.10 3.33 -32.20
CA LEU A 793 11.94 3.04 -31.38
C LEU A 793 10.69 3.03 -32.25
N THR A 794 9.92 1.94 -32.26
CA THR A 794 8.68 1.84 -33.06
C THR A 794 7.47 1.86 -32.13
N LEU A 795 6.70 2.94 -32.22
CA LEU A 795 5.48 3.18 -31.45
C LEU A 795 4.24 2.89 -32.31
N ARG A 796 3.15 2.47 -31.66
CA ARG A 796 1.84 2.23 -32.29
C ARG A 796 0.74 2.84 -31.43
N PRO A 797 0.35 4.10 -31.68
CA PRO A 797 -0.76 4.73 -30.98
C PRO A 797 -2.10 4.21 -31.48
N HIS A 798 -3.02 4.03 -30.54
CA HIS A 798 -4.46 3.93 -30.76
C HIS A 798 -5.13 5.30 -30.86
N CYS A 799 -4.54 6.35 -30.25
CA CYS A 799 -4.98 7.74 -30.35
C CYS A 799 -3.78 8.69 -30.54
N PRO A 800 -3.86 9.76 -31.35
CA PRO A 800 -2.75 10.70 -31.58
C PRO A 800 -2.57 11.72 -30.45
N TYR A 801 -2.31 11.23 -29.24
CA TYR A 801 -2.00 12.07 -28.08
C TYR A 801 -0.51 12.00 -27.72
N PRO A 802 0.10 13.13 -27.29
CA PRO A 802 1.47 13.13 -26.77
C PRO A 802 1.57 12.23 -25.53
N THR A 803 2.75 11.64 -25.30
CA THR A 803 2.96 10.73 -24.17
C THR A 803 4.38 10.79 -23.64
N ARG A 804 4.57 10.35 -22.39
CA ARG A 804 5.88 10.16 -21.77
C ARG A 804 6.21 8.67 -21.72
N LEU A 805 7.43 8.33 -22.11
CA LEU A 805 7.97 6.98 -22.03
C LEU A 805 9.05 6.95 -20.94
N HIS A 806 8.80 6.17 -19.90
CA HIS A 806 9.81 5.87 -18.90
C HIS A 806 10.76 4.83 -19.49
N VAL A 807 12.07 5.11 -19.39
CA VAL A 807 13.10 4.23 -19.95
C VAL A 807 14.01 3.74 -18.84
N SER A 808 14.24 2.43 -18.81
CA SER A 808 15.30 1.85 -17.98
C SER A 808 16.22 0.98 -18.84
N ALA A 809 17.50 0.96 -18.49
CA ALA A 809 18.46 0.03 -19.08
C ALA A 809 18.79 -1.05 -18.07
N LEU A 810 18.86 -2.29 -18.55
CA LEU A 810 19.54 -3.39 -17.90
C LEU A 810 20.77 -3.72 -18.74
N TYR A 811 21.95 -3.83 -18.12
CA TYR A 811 23.20 -4.07 -18.83
C TYR A 811 24.19 -4.85 -17.97
N THR A 812 25.06 -5.62 -18.62
CA THR A 812 26.14 -6.35 -17.96
C THR A 812 27.46 -5.61 -18.15
N THR A 813 28.20 -5.39 -17.06
CA THR A 813 29.54 -4.77 -17.10
C THR A 813 30.62 -5.81 -17.41
N GLN A 814 31.84 -5.36 -17.73
CA GLN A 814 33.01 -6.23 -17.91
C GLN A 814 33.31 -7.11 -16.67
N ASP A 815 32.86 -6.71 -15.50
CA ASP A 815 33.00 -7.44 -14.23
C ASP A 815 31.99 -8.60 -14.08
N GLY A 816 31.12 -8.82 -15.08
CA GLY A 816 30.12 -9.89 -15.10
C GLY A 816 28.85 -9.60 -14.28
N LEU A 817 28.73 -8.41 -13.70
CA LEU A 817 27.57 -8.00 -12.90
C LEU A 817 26.48 -7.39 -13.79
N THR A 818 25.23 -7.75 -13.50
CA THR A 818 24.05 -7.17 -14.18
C THR A 818 23.54 -5.97 -13.38
N HIS A 819 23.53 -4.81 -14.02
CA HIS A 819 23.06 -3.56 -13.43
C HIS A 819 21.74 -3.12 -14.06
N TRP A 820 20.97 -2.33 -13.30
CA TRP A 820 19.82 -1.59 -13.79
C TRP A 820 19.99 -0.11 -13.47
N SER A 821 19.63 0.74 -14.42
CA SER A 821 19.63 2.19 -14.24
C SER A 821 18.39 2.80 -14.88
N GLN A 822 17.74 3.72 -14.17
CA GLN A 822 16.69 4.56 -14.73
C GLN A 822 17.31 5.64 -15.63
N LEU A 823 16.87 5.74 -16.88
CA LEU A 823 17.31 6.82 -17.78
C LEU A 823 16.35 8.02 -17.69
N GLU A 824 16.79 9.14 -18.26
CA GLU A 824 15.92 10.27 -18.57
C GLU A 824 14.70 9.82 -19.38
N ASN A 825 13.52 10.28 -18.98
CA ASN A 825 12.26 9.96 -19.65
C ASN A 825 12.24 10.56 -21.06
N LEU A 826 11.68 9.83 -22.03
CA LEU A 826 11.51 10.31 -23.39
C LEU A 826 10.10 10.88 -23.55
N ASP A 827 10.02 12.19 -23.78
CA ASP A 827 8.77 12.86 -24.14
C ASP A 827 8.53 12.74 -25.65
N VAL A 828 7.36 12.20 -26.02
CA VAL A 828 6.82 12.19 -27.38
C VAL A 828 5.84 13.35 -27.48
N ALA A 829 6.29 14.45 -28.07
CA ALA A 829 5.52 15.68 -28.22
C ALA A 829 4.49 15.57 -29.36
N PHE A 830 3.47 16.42 -29.35
CA PHE A 830 2.42 16.41 -30.38
C PHE A 830 2.97 16.55 -31.83
N PRO A 831 3.99 17.37 -32.13
CA PRO A 831 4.57 17.47 -33.48
C PRO A 831 5.33 16.22 -33.94
N ASP A 832 5.69 15.33 -33.01
CA ASP A 832 6.38 14.07 -33.31
C ASP A 832 5.46 13.05 -33.97
N LEU A 833 4.15 13.23 -33.78
CA LEU A 833 3.11 12.39 -34.36
C LEU A 833 2.83 12.76 -35.82
N PHE A 834 3.28 13.93 -36.28
CA PHE A 834 3.01 14.40 -37.63
C PHE A 834 3.76 13.56 -38.67
N LEU A 835 3.00 12.91 -39.55
CA LEU A 835 3.50 12.19 -40.71
C LEU A 835 3.12 12.92 -42.00
N PRO A 836 3.99 12.95 -43.02
CA PRO A 836 3.63 13.49 -44.31
C PRO A 836 2.58 12.62 -44.98
N LEU A 837 1.62 13.26 -45.66
CA LEU A 837 0.65 12.55 -46.46
C LEU A 837 1.39 11.68 -47.50
N PRO A 838 1.11 10.36 -47.61
CA PRO A 838 1.68 9.55 -48.68
C PRO A 838 1.13 10.10 -50.00
N VAL A 839 1.99 10.69 -50.83
CA VAL A 839 1.63 11.16 -52.17
C VAL A 839 2.72 10.70 -53.15
N PRO A 840 2.37 10.16 -54.34
CA PRO A 840 3.35 9.85 -55.37
C PRO A 840 4.08 11.11 -55.88
N ALA A 841 5.01 10.93 -56.83
CA ALA A 841 5.69 12.03 -57.52
C ALA A 841 4.76 12.79 -58.51
N TRP A 842 3.62 13.28 -58.01
CA TRP A 842 2.65 14.08 -58.76
C TRP A 842 3.07 15.55 -58.85
N LEU A 843 2.75 16.16 -59.99
CA LEU A 843 2.84 17.61 -60.23
C LEU A 843 1.98 18.39 -59.21
N SER A 844 2.38 19.61 -58.89
CA SER A 844 1.73 20.48 -57.89
C SER A 844 0.23 20.70 -58.15
N GLU A 845 -0.19 20.73 -59.41
CA GLU A 845 -1.61 20.84 -59.79
C GLU A 845 -2.44 19.62 -59.35
N LYS A 846 -1.92 18.40 -59.50
CA LYS A 846 -2.59 17.18 -58.99
C LYS A 846 -2.58 17.11 -57.46
N ARG A 847 -1.53 17.63 -56.80
CA ARG A 847 -1.48 17.74 -55.33
C ARG A 847 -2.51 18.74 -54.79
N ARG A 848 -2.74 19.83 -55.52
CA ARG A 848 -3.81 20.80 -55.24
C ARG A 848 -5.20 20.16 -55.38
N GLN A 849 -5.46 19.47 -56.49
CA GLN A 849 -6.71 18.72 -56.69
C GLN A 849 -6.95 17.69 -55.57
N LEU A 850 -5.89 17.03 -55.09
CA LEU A 850 -5.95 16.11 -53.94
C LEU A 850 -6.36 16.83 -52.64
N PHE A 851 -5.73 17.96 -52.32
CA PHE A 851 -6.11 18.76 -51.15
C PHE A 851 -7.57 19.21 -51.26
N ASP A 852 -7.99 19.76 -52.40
CA ASP A 852 -9.35 20.28 -52.60
C ASP A 852 -10.43 19.19 -52.56
N ALA A 853 -10.08 17.95 -52.93
CA ALA A 853 -10.94 16.77 -52.78
C ALA A 853 -11.03 16.30 -51.31
N LEU A 854 -9.92 16.27 -50.57
CA LEU A 854 -9.93 15.95 -49.14
C LEU A 854 -10.67 17.03 -48.33
N TRP A 855 -10.43 18.31 -48.61
CA TRP A 855 -11.05 19.46 -47.95
C TRP A 855 -12.58 19.44 -48.06
N ARG A 856 -13.12 19.04 -49.22
CA ARG A 856 -14.57 18.85 -49.43
C ARG A 856 -15.13 17.63 -48.69
N ARG A 857 -14.35 16.55 -48.56
CA ARG A 857 -14.79 15.31 -47.88
C ARG A 857 -14.72 15.40 -46.35
N LEU A 858 -13.78 16.18 -45.80
CA LEU A 858 -13.66 16.48 -44.37
C LEU A 858 -14.56 17.65 -43.91
N HIS A 859 -15.67 17.88 -44.59
CA HIS A 859 -16.65 18.87 -44.17
C HIS A 859 -17.38 18.38 -42.89
N PRO A 860 -17.66 19.25 -41.89
CA PRO A 860 -18.32 18.84 -40.64
C PRO A 860 -19.67 18.13 -40.85
N ASN A 861 -20.45 18.56 -41.85
CA ASN A 861 -21.73 17.93 -42.20
C ASN A 861 -21.64 16.48 -42.73
N ALA A 862 -20.44 15.92 -42.93
CA ALA A 862 -20.29 14.57 -43.50
C ALA A 862 -20.26 13.44 -42.45
N LYS A 863 -19.68 13.68 -41.26
CA LYS A 863 -19.62 12.72 -40.12
C LYS A 863 -19.45 13.49 -38.81
N GLU A 864 -20.03 13.00 -37.72
CA GLU A 864 -19.94 13.62 -36.37
C GLU A 864 -18.51 13.81 -35.83
N ALA A 865 -17.54 13.03 -36.31
CA ALA A 865 -16.14 13.16 -35.90
C ALA A 865 -15.43 14.34 -36.58
N HIS A 866 -15.89 14.75 -37.76
CA HIS A 866 -15.29 15.82 -38.56
C HIS A 866 -15.55 17.19 -37.93
N ALA A 867 -14.54 18.05 -37.92
CA ALA A 867 -14.68 19.43 -37.45
C ALA A 867 -13.92 20.43 -38.30
N GLU A 868 -14.45 21.65 -38.33
CA GLU A 868 -13.83 22.83 -38.92
C GLU A 868 -13.53 23.85 -37.81
N SER A 869 -12.35 24.46 -37.86
CA SER A 869 -11.92 25.50 -36.92
C SER A 869 -11.22 26.63 -37.64
N LEU A 870 -11.26 27.83 -37.05
CA LEU A 870 -10.64 29.03 -37.59
C LEU A 870 -9.71 29.65 -36.54
N MET A 871 -8.48 29.93 -36.93
CA MET A 871 -7.50 30.66 -36.13
C MET A 871 -6.96 31.84 -36.94
N VAL A 872 -6.59 32.92 -36.24
CA VAL A 872 -5.93 34.09 -36.83
C VAL A 872 -4.58 34.29 -36.16
N TRP A 873 -3.54 34.46 -36.97
CA TRP A 873 -2.19 34.81 -36.53
C TRP A 873 -1.98 36.32 -36.78
N PRO A 874 -1.69 37.12 -35.73
CA PRO A 874 -1.49 38.57 -35.85
C PRO A 874 -0.04 38.86 -36.31
N LEU A 875 0.27 38.56 -37.56
CA LEU A 875 1.63 38.61 -38.12
C LEU A 875 1.65 39.22 -39.53
N PRO A 876 2.66 40.05 -39.85
CA PRO A 876 2.79 40.67 -41.16
C PRO A 876 3.16 39.64 -42.24
N PRO A 877 2.75 39.84 -43.52
CA PRO A 877 2.86 38.82 -44.57
C PRO A 877 4.27 38.27 -44.81
N ARG A 878 5.32 39.07 -44.57
CA ARG A 878 6.72 38.67 -44.79
C ARG A 878 7.26 37.67 -43.76
N SER A 879 6.66 37.60 -42.57
CA SER A 879 7.06 36.64 -41.53
C SER A 879 6.35 35.28 -41.68
N LEU A 880 5.31 35.21 -42.53
CA LEU A 880 4.50 34.01 -42.73
C LEU A 880 5.30 32.86 -43.37
N GLU A 881 6.21 33.18 -44.29
CA GLU A 881 6.99 32.15 -45.01
C GLU A 881 7.88 31.33 -44.05
N GLY A 882 8.61 31.97 -43.14
CA GLY A 882 9.40 31.26 -42.12
C GLY A 882 8.52 30.43 -41.18
N LEU A 883 7.46 31.05 -40.64
CA LEU A 883 6.53 30.38 -39.71
C LEU A 883 5.81 29.17 -40.33
N VAL A 884 5.65 29.12 -41.66
CA VAL A 884 5.06 27.97 -42.35
C VAL A 884 6.12 26.98 -42.83
N ARG A 885 7.21 27.43 -43.46
CA ARG A 885 8.23 26.53 -44.03
C ARG A 885 9.02 25.77 -42.95
N ASP A 886 9.36 26.41 -41.84
CA ASP A 886 10.19 25.79 -40.80
C ASP A 886 9.48 24.60 -40.11
N PRO A 887 8.26 24.74 -39.54
CA PRO A 887 7.55 23.60 -38.94
C PRO A 887 6.83 22.71 -39.97
N PHE A 888 6.34 23.26 -41.09
CA PHE A 888 5.45 22.53 -42.01
C PHE A 888 6.01 22.24 -43.41
N GLY A 889 7.25 22.60 -43.74
CA GLY A 889 7.81 22.49 -45.10
C GLY A 889 7.67 21.11 -45.76
N ARG A 890 7.81 20.03 -44.98
CA ARG A 890 7.64 18.63 -45.42
C ARG A 890 6.17 18.17 -45.59
N TYR A 891 5.20 19.02 -45.28
CA TYR A 891 3.77 18.74 -45.27
C TYR A 891 2.95 19.63 -46.23
N ILE A 892 3.61 20.56 -46.94
CA ILE A 892 2.99 21.43 -47.93
C ILE A 892 2.66 20.61 -49.20
N LEU A 893 1.39 20.60 -49.61
CA LEU A 893 0.94 19.96 -50.85
C LEU A 893 0.92 20.94 -52.04
N ALA A 894 0.54 22.19 -51.79
CA ALA A 894 0.48 23.26 -52.78
C ALA A 894 0.73 24.63 -52.13
N GLU A 895 1.29 25.54 -52.92
CA GLU A 895 1.65 26.91 -52.56
C GLU A 895 1.25 27.83 -53.71
N GLU A 896 0.54 28.92 -53.42
CA GLU A 896 0.01 29.88 -54.39
C GLU A 896 0.13 31.31 -53.85
N GLY A 897 1.25 31.98 -54.13
CA GLY A 897 1.51 33.33 -53.61
C GLY A 897 1.58 33.32 -52.08
N ASN A 898 0.61 33.95 -51.42
CA ASN A 898 0.52 33.98 -49.95
C ASN A 898 -0.49 32.95 -49.39
N GLU A 899 -0.86 31.91 -50.15
CA GLU A 899 -1.68 30.79 -49.70
C GLU A 899 -0.88 29.47 -49.64
N TYR A 900 -0.92 28.80 -48.49
CA TYR A 900 -0.28 27.50 -48.26
C TYR A 900 -1.33 26.44 -47.91
N ARG A 901 -1.30 25.30 -48.61
CA ARG A 901 -2.17 24.14 -48.37
C ARG A 901 -1.35 22.99 -47.80
N ILE A 902 -1.58 22.68 -46.53
CA ILE A 902 -0.78 21.75 -45.71
C ILE A 902 -1.64 20.55 -45.33
N ALA A 903 -1.11 19.34 -45.48
CA ALA A 903 -1.79 18.11 -45.08
C ALA A 903 -0.91 17.26 -44.16
N LEU A 904 -1.40 17.03 -42.94
CA LEU A 904 -0.78 16.23 -41.90
C LEU A 904 -1.57 14.93 -41.74
N THR A 905 -0.85 13.82 -41.58
CA THR A 905 -1.43 12.53 -41.16
C THR A 905 -0.97 12.23 -39.73
N LEU A 906 -1.88 11.76 -38.88
CA LEU A 906 -1.65 11.47 -37.47
C LEU A 906 -1.99 10.01 -37.17
N PRO A 907 -1.05 9.24 -36.59
CA PRO A 907 -1.31 7.88 -36.17
C PRO A 907 -2.43 7.76 -35.10
N PRO A 908 -3.42 6.86 -35.26
CA PRO A 908 -3.42 5.76 -36.21
C PRO A 908 -3.82 6.14 -37.65
N ARG A 909 -4.81 7.01 -37.87
CA ARG A 909 -5.40 7.34 -39.19
C ARG A 909 -6.05 8.72 -39.31
N ASP A 910 -5.80 9.65 -38.38
CA ASP A 910 -6.45 10.96 -38.38
C ASP A 910 -5.76 11.91 -39.37
N HIS A 911 -6.50 12.83 -39.99
CA HIS A 911 -6.00 13.78 -40.98
C HIS A 911 -6.29 15.21 -40.55
N ILE A 912 -5.27 16.08 -40.58
CA ILE A 912 -5.42 17.51 -40.35
C ILE A 912 -5.02 18.25 -41.63
N LEU A 913 -5.96 19.01 -42.18
CA LEU A 913 -5.75 19.93 -43.29
C LEU A 913 -5.69 21.35 -42.76
N LEU A 914 -4.68 22.12 -43.17
CA LEU A 914 -4.56 23.54 -42.88
C LEU A 914 -4.53 24.30 -44.21
N GLN A 915 -5.37 25.33 -44.31
CA GLN A 915 -5.32 26.34 -45.36
C GLN A 915 -4.90 27.67 -44.71
N VAL A 916 -3.67 28.09 -44.97
CA VAL A 916 -3.08 29.32 -44.40
C VAL A 916 -3.06 30.39 -45.48
N GLN A 917 -3.71 31.52 -45.25
CA GLN A 917 -3.80 32.63 -46.21
C GLN A 917 -3.46 33.95 -45.53
N SER A 918 -2.56 34.75 -46.11
CA SER A 918 -2.34 36.14 -45.67
C SER A 918 -3.54 37.02 -46.03
N VAL A 919 -4.03 37.79 -45.05
CA VAL A 919 -5.11 38.77 -45.19
C VAL A 919 -4.68 40.03 -44.44
N ASP A 920 -4.36 41.10 -45.18
CA ASP A 920 -3.85 42.37 -44.66
C ASP A 920 -2.65 42.18 -43.70
N ASP A 921 -2.75 42.66 -42.46
CA ASP A 921 -1.71 42.56 -41.41
C ASP A 921 -1.79 41.25 -40.58
N ALA A 922 -2.52 40.24 -41.06
CA ALA A 922 -2.71 38.96 -40.38
C ALA A 922 -2.61 37.76 -41.34
N ALA A 923 -2.55 36.55 -40.77
CA ALA A 923 -2.74 35.31 -41.50
C ALA A 923 -3.91 34.51 -40.94
N ARG A 924 -4.84 34.13 -41.81
CA ARG A 924 -5.99 33.27 -41.52
C ARG A 924 -5.57 31.81 -41.68
N VAL A 925 -5.73 31.02 -40.63
CA VAL A 925 -5.53 29.57 -40.63
C VAL A 925 -6.91 28.90 -40.52
N SER A 926 -7.38 28.34 -41.63
CA SER A 926 -8.58 27.51 -41.65
C SER A 926 -8.15 26.05 -41.46
N ILE A 927 -8.84 25.31 -40.59
CA ILE A 927 -8.46 23.96 -40.16
C ILE A 927 -9.62 23.01 -40.42
N ARG A 928 -9.37 21.85 -41.04
CA ARG A 928 -10.32 20.73 -41.09
C ARG A 928 -9.67 19.45 -40.60
N THR A 929 -10.40 18.69 -39.79
CA THR A 929 -9.95 17.42 -39.21
C THR A 929 -11.08 16.39 -39.27
N ASP A 930 -10.74 15.11 -39.40
CA ASP A 930 -11.66 13.98 -39.22
C ASP A 930 -11.84 13.58 -37.74
N ASN A 931 -11.03 14.12 -36.83
CA ASN A 931 -11.12 13.94 -35.38
C ASN A 931 -11.10 15.28 -34.64
N TRP A 932 -12.27 15.73 -34.18
CA TRP A 932 -12.43 17.00 -33.44
C TRP A 932 -11.65 17.06 -32.12
N LYS A 933 -11.37 15.92 -31.48
CA LYS A 933 -10.71 15.86 -30.16
C LYS A 933 -9.25 16.32 -30.18
N LEU A 934 -8.67 16.48 -31.37
CA LEU A 934 -7.30 16.96 -31.58
C LEU A 934 -7.20 18.49 -31.64
N LEU A 935 -8.33 19.20 -31.83
CA LEU A 935 -8.35 20.65 -31.97
C LEU A 935 -7.73 21.41 -30.77
N PRO A 936 -7.91 21.00 -29.49
CA PRO A 936 -7.25 21.67 -28.37
C PRO A 936 -5.71 21.55 -28.42
N SER A 937 -5.18 20.36 -28.71
CA SER A 937 -3.74 20.09 -28.81
C SER A 937 -3.12 20.81 -30.02
N LEU A 938 -3.82 20.80 -31.16
CA LEU A 938 -3.43 21.54 -32.36
C LEU A 938 -3.43 23.05 -32.12
N ASN A 939 -4.48 23.61 -31.52
CA ASN A 939 -4.55 25.03 -31.18
C ASN A 939 -3.42 25.43 -30.22
N HIS A 940 -3.12 24.62 -29.20
CA HIS A 940 -1.99 24.89 -28.30
C HIS A 940 -0.65 24.92 -29.05
N TYR A 941 -0.42 23.99 -29.99
CA TYR A 941 0.78 23.96 -30.83
C TYR A 941 0.85 25.15 -31.82
N LEU A 942 -0.24 25.49 -32.51
CA LEU A 942 -0.27 26.64 -33.41
C LEU A 942 -0.08 27.97 -32.65
N GLN A 943 -0.50 28.04 -31.38
CA GLN A 943 -0.21 29.17 -30.49
C GLN A 943 1.24 29.20 -29.99
N SER A 944 1.90 28.06 -29.81
CA SER A 944 3.31 28.05 -29.37
C SER A 944 4.26 28.46 -30.50
N LEU A 945 3.94 28.13 -31.75
CA LEU A 945 4.68 28.62 -32.93
C LEU A 945 4.70 30.16 -33.00
N VAL A 946 3.54 30.82 -32.86
CA VAL A 946 3.43 32.29 -32.87
C VAL A 946 4.13 32.97 -31.68
N LYS A 947 4.35 32.25 -30.58
CA LYS A 947 5.09 32.76 -29.40
C LYS A 947 6.61 32.55 -29.49
N ALA A 948 7.06 31.72 -30.43
CA ALA A 948 8.47 31.41 -30.63
C ALA A 948 9.11 32.23 -31.77
N SER A 949 8.29 32.79 -32.65
CA SER A 949 8.63 33.79 -33.68
C SER A 949 8.58 35.22 -33.14
#